data_AF-R7YYF4-F1
#
_entry.id   AF-R7YYF4-F1
#
_cell.length_a   1.000
_cell.length_b   1.000
_cell.length_c   1.000
_cell.angle_alpha   90.00
_cell.angle_beta   90.00
_cell.angle_gamma   90.00
#
_symmetry.space_group_name_H-M   'P 1'
#
loop_
_entity.id
_entity.type
_entity.pdbx_description
1 polymer ?
#
loop_
_entity_poly.entity_id
_entity_poly.type
_entity_poly.pdbx_seq_one_letter_code
_entity_poly.pdbx_strand_id
1 'polypeptide(L)'
;MAPSTRFYGFKHSFTWVLLILSQVDKISSLPLQDAAVFPLPQAAVDKIADVLPDSLYDLPLSVNMLEGRAAMPQSAIVTPSSSAKKSKDAASKTATSFATSVVTSQPASAAPSDTAGLITTITSGGLTIQSVIPDLEPGTTGTVIATLEREGESAVPPFNTQPIPTPSGVLQPIKGNLTTVIPEQRMNLMAGDIFQPLASEDPGTIIPRRGDHPAPRTGITTGGSLQTNKFYANFFLGGQSQSTWTHPYSLQWTKGQGAAKSWGVSIAHIRAEQRVFGPGSPAQYYLNPIGLHSVIMSAAELGGSTQLTTKNLLAFSVDVELRAAPGAAPLITMPLVQGMGFVSGVYQGATPLLQSDIFFRSIAGPIAVNGANKYRITTEDNQSWLLYATPSSGAAPTFSLTSNTAIRGPAGFRGTIQIAKNPAGAAGEGFYDRAVGAYPTGATISGSVSGRSGSYTFAFNKGGNAARPLIMYALPHHVQSFDGVTAGAKVEMRLQTTTKGVAQAVIADRWTMVENNLPADVGFAPWSPARGSATTLNGNVMTLMNNVAGQELNQDFNAQTNLDSMYFSGKGLAKFASIVYAVRDLSKNPGLANAGLQKLKTAFDVFVQNRQRNPLNYETAWRGVVSVAGYRDPGLDFGGTYYNDHHFHYGYFVYAAAVIGYLDPAWLSQGRNKAWVNMLVRDFANSVHGDFFPFSRSFDWYHGHSWAKGLFESADGKDQESTSEDSFASYALKMWGRVTGDVNMEARGNLMLSIQARSFQNYFLMDSGNTNQPAQFIGNKVTGILFENKVDHITYFGANTEFIQGIHMIPLAAPSTLIRTPKFVREEWDRYFSNGRVDSVQGGWRSILYANLAIIDPVAAYNFFANPNFNAGTLDGGASRTWSLAWCAGLGGA
;
A
#
# COMPACT_ATOMS: atom_id res chain seq x y z
N MET A 1 39.35 24.16 38.49
CA MET A 1 39.15 23.79 39.91
C MET A 1 37.66 23.78 40.21
N ALA A 2 37.23 22.91 41.12
CA ALA A 2 35.96 22.93 41.85
C ALA A 2 36.32 22.66 43.34
N PRO A 3 35.43 22.77 44.34
CA PRO A 3 33.98 23.04 44.35
C PRO A 3 33.69 24.40 45.09
N SER A 4 32.57 24.76 45.74
CA SER A 4 31.45 23.97 46.30
C SER A 4 30.13 24.73 46.57
N THR A 5 29.08 23.93 46.70
CA THR A 5 27.69 24.17 47.11
C THR A 5 27.44 24.92 48.42
N ARG A 6 26.23 25.49 48.58
CA ARG A 6 25.40 25.28 49.79
C ARG A 6 23.88 25.38 49.53
N PHE A 7 23.09 24.83 50.46
CA PHE A 7 21.61 24.70 50.45
C PHE A 7 20.96 25.56 51.55
N TYR A 8 19.67 25.92 51.36
CA TYR A 8 18.55 26.06 52.34
C TYR A 8 17.42 26.87 51.65
N GLY A 9 16.10 26.59 51.76
CA GLY A 9 15.39 25.42 52.27
C GLY A 9 14.32 25.75 53.33
N PHE A 10 13.02 25.71 52.99
CA PHE A 10 11.90 25.65 53.96
C PHE A 10 10.63 24.97 53.39
N LYS A 11 9.68 24.63 54.28
CA LYS A 11 8.42 23.85 54.06
C LYS A 11 7.19 24.80 54.12
N HIS A 12 5.93 24.47 53.76
CA HIS A 12 5.12 23.28 54.09
C HIS A 12 3.82 23.17 53.27
N SER A 13 3.32 21.93 53.13
CA SER A 13 1.91 21.44 53.12
C SER A 13 0.75 22.23 52.47
N PHE A 14 -0.05 21.56 51.61
CA PHE A 14 -1.41 21.09 51.97
C PHE A 14 -1.87 19.94 51.02
N THR A 15 -3.01 19.29 51.33
CA THR A 15 -3.30 17.89 50.95
C THR A 15 -4.51 17.73 50.00
N TRP A 16 -4.48 16.68 49.17
CA TRP A 16 -5.59 16.24 48.31
C TRP A 16 -6.65 15.40 49.03
N VAL A 17 -7.90 15.46 48.56
CA VAL A 17 -8.96 14.44 48.76
C VAL A 17 -9.73 14.27 47.44
N LEU A 18 -10.20 13.06 47.13
CA LEU A 18 -10.89 12.71 45.87
C LEU A 18 -12.41 12.94 45.91
N LEU A 19 -13.03 12.99 44.72
CA LEU A 19 -14.47 12.79 44.50
C LEU A 19 -14.89 11.36 44.90
N ILE A 20 -16.18 11.14 45.19
CA ILE A 20 -17.00 10.11 44.50
C ILE A 20 -18.53 10.25 44.74
N LEU A 21 -19.30 9.86 43.71
CA LEU A 21 -20.76 9.58 43.67
C LEU A 21 -21.78 10.73 43.81
N SER A 22 -23.06 10.36 43.64
CA SER A 22 -24.05 11.10 42.82
C SER A 22 -25.48 11.17 43.40
N GLN A 23 -26.32 11.96 42.74
CA GLN A 23 -27.74 12.22 43.04
C GLN A 23 -28.63 10.97 43.21
N VAL A 24 -29.71 11.08 44.01
CA VAL A 24 -31.12 11.22 43.55
C VAL A 24 -31.93 11.83 44.72
N ASP A 25 -32.71 12.91 44.50
CA ASP A 25 -34.08 12.97 45.05
C ASP A 25 -35.05 14.01 44.40
N LYS A 26 -36.27 13.52 44.13
CA LYS A 26 -37.60 14.18 43.96
C LYS A 26 -37.87 15.36 43.00
N ILE A 27 -39.13 15.37 42.53
CA ILE A 27 -39.76 16.28 41.56
C ILE A 27 -41.03 16.91 42.18
N SER A 28 -41.26 18.20 41.93
CA SER A 28 -42.59 18.84 41.79
C SER A 28 -42.38 20.20 41.08
N SER A 29 -43.30 20.77 40.29
CA SER A 29 -44.74 20.56 40.12
C SER A 29 -45.23 20.82 38.66
N LEU A 30 -46.49 20.50 38.35
CA LEU A 30 -47.19 20.76 37.07
C LEU A 30 -48.08 22.03 37.15
N PRO A 31 -48.59 22.57 36.03
CA PRO A 31 -49.90 22.14 35.48
C PRO A 31 -49.90 21.81 33.97
N LEU A 32 -51.04 21.32 33.46
CA LEU A 32 -51.24 20.82 32.08
C LEU A 32 -52.05 21.79 31.19
N GLN A 33 -52.08 21.53 29.87
CA GLN A 33 -53.36 21.51 29.13
C GLN A 33 -53.35 20.67 27.82
N ASP A 34 -54.42 19.89 27.65
CA ASP A 34 -55.09 19.35 26.45
C ASP A 34 -54.38 18.38 25.46
N ALA A 35 -55.19 17.60 24.71
CA ALA A 35 -54.80 16.28 24.18
C ALA A 35 -55.59 15.74 22.96
N ALA A 36 -54.95 14.83 22.20
CA ALA A 36 -55.53 13.73 21.39
C ALA A 36 -54.40 12.71 21.07
N VAL A 37 -54.40 11.40 21.37
CA VAL A 37 -55.38 10.29 21.13
C VAL A 37 -55.35 9.84 19.65
N PHE A 38 -54.39 8.99 19.24
CA PHE A 38 -54.40 7.49 19.21
C PHE A 38 -54.98 6.90 17.89
N PRO A 39 -54.68 5.64 17.47
CA PRO A 39 -53.67 4.67 17.97
C PRO A 39 -52.78 4.01 16.88
N LEU A 40 -51.77 3.25 17.33
CA LEU A 40 -51.22 2.08 16.60
C LEU A 40 -51.77 0.78 17.23
N PRO A 41 -52.00 -0.30 16.47
CA PRO A 41 -52.70 -1.50 16.95
C PRO A 41 -51.81 -2.42 17.81
N GLN A 42 -52.44 -3.10 18.76
CA GLN A 42 -51.81 -3.96 19.78
C GLN A 42 -52.04 -5.46 19.47
N ALA A 43 -50.95 -6.23 19.36
CA ALA A 43 -50.90 -7.68 19.48
C ALA A 43 -49.44 -8.06 19.86
N ALA A 44 -49.07 -8.48 21.08
CA ALA A 44 -49.80 -9.05 22.22
C ALA A 44 -50.45 -10.42 21.96
N VAL A 45 -50.33 -11.41 22.85
CA VAL A 45 -49.46 -11.54 24.04
C VAL A 45 -49.20 -13.04 24.30
N ASP A 46 -48.05 -13.36 24.91
CA ASP A 46 -47.63 -14.62 25.59
C ASP A 46 -46.16 -14.94 25.26
N LYS A 47 -45.26 -15.28 26.19
CA LYS A 47 -45.44 -15.63 27.62
C LYS A 47 -44.55 -14.79 28.55
N ILE A 48 -44.94 -14.71 29.82
CA ILE A 48 -44.16 -14.16 30.93
C ILE A 48 -43.41 -15.31 31.64
N ALA A 49 -42.17 -15.06 32.09
CA ALA A 49 -41.42 -15.92 33.02
C ALA A 49 -40.28 -15.15 33.73
N ASP A 50 -40.66 -14.26 34.66
CA ASP A 50 -39.94 -13.85 35.87
C ASP A 50 -38.54 -13.20 35.82
N VAL A 51 -38.10 -12.72 37.00
CA VAL A 51 -37.03 -11.72 37.21
C VAL A 51 -36.10 -12.12 38.38
N LEU A 52 -34.84 -11.69 38.29
CA LEU A 52 -33.72 -11.75 39.25
C LEU A 52 -33.98 -11.00 40.60
N PRO A 53 -33.07 -10.99 41.61
CA PRO A 53 -31.92 -11.87 41.94
C PRO A 53 -31.85 -12.30 43.44
N ASP A 54 -30.83 -13.10 43.81
CA ASP A 54 -30.04 -13.00 45.08
C ASP A 54 -28.78 -13.92 44.96
N SER A 55 -27.69 -13.84 45.72
CA SER A 55 -27.28 -13.00 46.87
C SER A 55 -25.74 -12.80 46.90
N LEU A 56 -25.21 -11.85 47.69
CA LEU A 56 -23.76 -11.62 47.83
C LEU A 56 -23.42 -10.93 49.18
N TYR A 57 -22.60 -11.53 50.06
CA TYR A 57 -22.03 -10.83 51.23
C TYR A 57 -20.68 -11.38 51.74
N ASP A 58 -19.95 -10.46 52.38
CA ASP A 58 -18.88 -10.56 53.38
C ASP A 58 -17.37 -10.62 53.03
N LEU A 59 -16.63 -9.86 53.85
CA LEU A 59 -15.19 -9.62 53.95
C LEU A 59 -14.80 -9.75 55.44
N PRO A 60 -13.50 -9.79 55.80
CA PRO A 60 -12.94 -8.55 56.38
C PRO A 60 -11.46 -8.26 56.06
N LEU A 61 -11.04 -7.03 56.37
CA LEU A 61 -9.65 -6.53 56.29
C LEU A 61 -8.91 -6.73 57.63
N SER A 62 -7.56 -6.76 57.60
CA SER A 62 -6.67 -6.01 58.53
C SER A 62 -5.18 -6.28 58.25
N VAL A 63 -4.28 -5.73 59.08
CA VAL A 63 -2.85 -5.46 58.78
C VAL A 63 -1.98 -5.68 60.03
N ASN A 64 -0.80 -6.34 59.91
CA ASN A 64 0.49 -5.88 60.49
C ASN A 64 1.69 -6.89 60.47
N MET A 65 2.87 -6.33 60.14
CA MET A 65 4.18 -6.39 60.82
C MET A 65 4.75 -7.65 61.54
N LEU A 66 6.07 -7.83 61.29
CA LEU A 66 7.18 -8.33 62.16
C LEU A 66 7.43 -9.84 62.40
N GLU A 67 8.71 -10.19 62.15
CA GLU A 67 9.60 -11.18 62.81
C GLU A 67 9.19 -12.67 62.98
N GLY A 68 10.19 -13.57 63.06
CA GLY A 68 9.98 -14.95 63.55
C GLY A 68 10.77 -16.06 62.84
N ARG A 69 12.02 -16.29 63.28
CA ARG A 69 12.92 -17.41 62.89
C ARG A 69 12.26 -18.80 62.86
N ALA A 70 12.68 -19.67 61.91
CA ALA A 70 13.47 -20.92 62.16
C ALA A 70 13.17 -22.12 61.22
N ALA A 71 14.05 -23.14 61.29
CA ALA A 71 13.81 -24.55 60.95
C ALA A 71 13.63 -24.99 59.47
N MET A 72 14.76 -24.98 58.75
CA MET A 72 15.26 -26.10 57.91
C MET A 72 15.07 -27.50 58.58
N PRO A 73 15.19 -28.67 57.88
CA PRO A 73 16.27 -28.92 56.90
C PRO A 73 16.02 -29.94 55.74
N GLN A 74 17.12 -30.18 54.98
CA GLN A 74 17.45 -31.35 54.14
C GLN A 74 16.78 -31.47 52.74
N SER A 75 17.50 -31.86 51.67
CA SER A 75 18.93 -32.20 51.55
C SER A 75 19.56 -31.97 50.15
N ALA A 76 20.89 -31.72 50.18
CA ALA A 76 21.98 -31.93 49.19
C ALA A 76 21.72 -31.74 47.67
N ILE A 77 22.37 -30.83 46.91
CA ILE A 77 23.81 -30.44 46.75
C ILE A 77 24.64 -31.43 45.90
N VAL A 78 25.09 -30.97 44.70
CA VAL A 78 26.52 -30.93 44.25
C VAL A 78 26.71 -29.80 43.21
N THR A 79 27.78 -29.01 43.36
CA THR A 79 28.45 -28.10 42.38
C THR A 79 29.97 -28.15 42.70
N PRO A 80 30.95 -27.40 42.11
CA PRO A 80 30.95 -26.31 41.10
C PRO A 80 31.93 -26.62 39.93
N SER A 81 32.48 -25.73 39.07
CA SER A 81 32.59 -24.25 38.93
C SER A 81 32.79 -23.92 37.41
N SER A 82 33.05 -22.72 36.87
CA SER A 82 33.40 -21.34 37.33
C SER A 82 32.96 -20.34 36.21
N SER A 83 33.24 -19.02 36.17
CA SER A 83 34.03 -18.10 37.02
C SER A 83 33.37 -16.71 37.14
N ALA A 84 33.83 -15.66 36.41
CA ALA A 84 33.34 -14.28 36.57
C ALA A 84 33.60 -13.34 35.37
N LYS A 85 32.66 -12.40 35.13
CA LYS A 85 32.88 -10.95 35.35
C LYS A 85 31.57 -10.13 35.28
N LYS A 86 31.64 -8.88 35.75
CA LYS A 86 30.50 -7.95 35.91
C LYS A 86 30.47 -6.88 34.81
N SER A 87 29.27 -6.45 34.44
CA SER A 87 28.92 -5.02 34.40
C SER A 87 27.43 -4.85 34.73
N LYS A 88 27.04 -3.65 35.16
CA LYS A 88 25.66 -3.16 35.12
C LYS A 88 25.60 -2.12 34.01
N ASP A 89 24.45 -1.95 33.37
CA ASP A 89 23.69 -0.70 33.47
C ASP A 89 22.25 -0.91 33.01
N ALA A 90 21.34 -0.07 33.50
CA ALA A 90 19.90 -0.27 33.37
C ALA A 90 19.26 0.74 32.41
N ALA A 91 18.69 0.24 31.31
CA ALA A 91 17.83 1.02 30.42
C ALA A 91 16.36 0.73 30.76
N SER A 92 15.68 1.70 31.38
CA SER A 92 14.25 1.58 31.73
C SER A 92 13.36 1.67 30.48
N LYS A 93 13.12 0.53 29.82
CA LYS A 93 12.09 0.42 28.78
C LYS A 93 10.71 0.32 29.44
N THR A 94 9.96 1.43 29.43
CA THR A 94 8.52 1.42 29.74
C THR A 94 7.76 0.81 28.56
N ALA A 95 7.78 -0.52 28.46
CA ALA A 95 7.04 -1.24 27.43
C ALA A 95 5.55 -1.23 27.76
N THR A 96 4.76 -0.46 27.01
CA THR A 96 3.29 -0.57 26.98
C THR A 96 2.90 -1.89 26.33
N SER A 97 2.74 -2.93 27.14
CA SER A 97 2.36 -4.28 26.71
C SER A 97 0.90 -4.33 26.27
N PHE A 98 0.63 -3.96 25.02
CA PHE A 98 -0.62 -4.29 24.35
C PHE A 98 -0.62 -5.78 24.01
N ALA A 99 -1.67 -6.50 24.40
CA ALA A 99 -1.75 -7.94 24.23
C ALA A 99 -1.95 -8.29 22.74
N THR A 100 -1.07 -9.14 22.19
CA THR A 100 -1.21 -9.67 20.83
C THR A 100 -2.38 -10.65 20.78
N SER A 101 -3.57 -10.15 20.46
CA SER A 101 -4.78 -10.96 20.25
C SER A 101 -4.73 -11.69 18.90
N VAL A 102 -3.84 -12.68 18.79
CA VAL A 102 -3.91 -13.67 17.71
C VAL A 102 -5.17 -14.50 17.94
N VAL A 103 -6.22 -14.23 17.17
CA VAL A 103 -7.42 -15.09 17.15
C VAL A 103 -7.10 -16.32 16.31
N THR A 104 -6.31 -17.23 16.89
CA THR A 104 -6.28 -18.62 16.42
C THR A 104 -7.65 -19.24 16.73
N SER A 105 -8.52 -19.33 15.73
CA SER A 105 -9.29 -20.56 15.59
C SER A 105 -8.27 -21.69 15.53
N GLN A 106 -8.24 -22.57 16.54
CA GLN A 106 -7.32 -23.70 16.51
C GLN A 106 -7.59 -24.50 15.22
N PRO A 107 -6.56 -24.79 14.41
CA PRO A 107 -6.65 -25.91 13.49
C PRO A 107 -6.97 -27.13 14.33
N ALA A 108 -8.01 -27.90 13.96
CA ALA A 108 -8.25 -29.18 14.58
C ALA A 108 -6.98 -30.02 14.41
N SER A 109 -6.30 -30.36 15.52
CA SER A 109 -4.98 -31.00 15.47
C SER A 109 -5.11 -32.51 15.21
N ALA A 110 -5.82 -32.85 14.13
CA ALA A 110 -5.78 -34.18 13.55
C ALA A 110 -4.35 -34.43 13.06
N ALA A 111 -3.69 -35.42 13.64
CA ALA A 111 -2.48 -35.96 13.03
C ALA A 111 -2.85 -36.56 11.67
N PRO A 112 -2.04 -36.37 10.61
CA PRO A 112 -2.29 -37.05 9.34
C PRO A 112 -2.25 -38.56 9.58
N SER A 113 -3.36 -39.24 9.31
CA SER A 113 -3.45 -40.68 9.48
C SER A 113 -2.85 -41.39 8.26
N ASP A 114 -1.74 -42.11 8.44
CA ASP A 114 -1.15 -42.96 7.40
C ASP A 114 -2.06 -44.13 6.99
N THR A 115 -3.17 -44.35 7.71
CA THR A 115 -4.32 -45.08 7.17
C THR A 115 -4.96 -44.27 6.05
N ALA A 116 -4.62 -44.59 4.81
CA ALA A 116 -5.32 -44.10 3.64
C ALA A 116 -6.80 -44.52 3.70
N GLY A 117 -7.69 -43.55 3.94
CA GLY A 117 -9.14 -43.73 3.82
C GLY A 117 -9.50 -44.33 2.46
N LEU A 118 -10.48 -45.24 2.44
CA LEU A 118 -10.68 -46.22 1.37
C LEU A 118 -10.75 -45.58 -0.04
N ILE A 119 -9.65 -45.65 -0.79
CA ILE A 119 -9.55 -45.04 -2.13
C ILE A 119 -10.39 -45.85 -3.12
N THR A 120 -11.59 -45.37 -3.40
CA THR A 120 -12.47 -45.96 -4.39
C THR A 120 -12.03 -45.51 -5.78
N THR A 121 -11.73 -46.47 -6.67
CA THR A 121 -11.35 -46.20 -8.06
C THR A 121 -12.41 -46.75 -9.00
N ILE A 122 -12.93 -45.91 -9.90
CA ILE A 122 -13.90 -46.29 -10.94
C ILE A 122 -13.35 -45.83 -12.28
N THR A 123 -13.20 -46.76 -13.23
CA THR A 123 -12.76 -46.46 -14.61
C THR A 123 -13.89 -46.77 -15.59
N SER A 124 -14.27 -45.80 -16.42
CA SER A 124 -15.30 -45.96 -17.45
C SER A 124 -15.02 -45.07 -18.65
N GLY A 125 -15.16 -45.60 -19.88
CA GLY A 125 -14.95 -44.83 -21.12
C GLY A 125 -13.54 -44.23 -21.29
N GLY A 126 -12.52 -44.76 -20.60
CA GLY A 126 -11.16 -44.21 -20.56
C GLY A 126 -10.94 -43.11 -19.52
N LEU A 127 -12.00 -42.64 -18.84
CA LEU A 127 -11.89 -41.76 -17.67
C LEU A 127 -11.72 -42.60 -16.40
N THR A 128 -10.70 -42.30 -15.60
CA THR A 128 -10.56 -42.84 -14.24
C THR A 128 -10.97 -41.78 -13.24
N ILE A 129 -11.82 -42.16 -12.28
CA ILE A 129 -12.21 -41.36 -11.11
C ILE A 129 -11.65 -42.06 -9.88
N GLN A 130 -10.93 -41.32 -9.05
CA GLN A 130 -10.47 -41.75 -7.73
C GLN A 130 -11.07 -40.83 -6.68
N SER A 131 -11.60 -41.40 -5.60
CA SER A 131 -12.20 -40.67 -4.50
C SER A 131 -11.85 -41.29 -3.15
N VAL A 132 -11.62 -40.45 -2.15
CA VAL A 132 -11.47 -40.84 -0.75
C VAL A 132 -12.74 -40.46 0.01
N ILE A 133 -13.14 -41.29 0.97
CA ILE A 133 -14.14 -40.91 1.98
C ILE A 133 -13.38 -40.12 3.06
N PRO A 134 -13.75 -38.88 3.39
CA PRO A 134 -13.02 -38.09 4.38
C PRO A 134 -13.31 -38.61 5.80
N ASP A 135 -12.29 -39.21 6.42
CA ASP A 135 -12.32 -39.62 7.84
C ASP A 135 -12.04 -38.45 8.81
N LEU A 136 -11.84 -37.22 8.30
CA LEU A 136 -11.44 -36.02 9.03
C LEU A 136 -12.09 -34.75 8.45
N GLU A 137 -12.51 -33.83 9.31
CA GLU A 137 -12.97 -32.49 8.92
C GLU A 137 -11.79 -31.64 8.36
N PRO A 138 -11.97 -30.95 7.21
CA PRO A 138 -10.91 -30.16 6.58
C PRO A 138 -10.63 -28.82 7.28
N GLY A 139 -9.37 -28.39 7.27
CA GLY A 139 -8.91 -27.11 7.83
C GLY A 139 -9.30 -25.89 6.99
N THR A 140 -10.59 -25.61 6.85
CA THR A 140 -11.13 -24.55 5.96
C THR A 140 -11.01 -23.12 6.50
N THR A 141 -10.54 -22.95 7.74
CA THR A 141 -10.36 -21.65 8.42
C THR A 141 -8.89 -21.27 8.47
N GLY A 142 -8.52 -20.17 7.80
CA GLY A 142 -7.15 -19.65 7.79
C GLY A 142 -6.84 -18.74 8.99
N THR A 143 -5.58 -18.36 9.12
CA THR A 143 -5.09 -17.42 10.13
C THR A 143 -5.55 -15.99 9.83
N VAL A 144 -5.87 -15.24 10.88
CA VAL A 144 -6.32 -13.84 10.84
C VAL A 144 -5.35 -12.96 11.62
N ILE A 145 -4.85 -11.89 10.99
CA ILE A 145 -3.98 -10.88 11.62
C ILE A 145 -4.71 -9.54 11.68
N ALA A 146 -5.52 -9.39 12.73
CA ALA A 146 -6.30 -8.19 13.03
C ALA A 146 -5.46 -7.00 13.55
N THR A 147 -4.16 -7.21 13.80
CA THR A 147 -3.23 -6.16 14.22
C THR A 147 -2.58 -5.49 13.01
N LEU A 148 -2.40 -4.17 13.07
CA LEU A 148 -1.57 -3.44 12.11
C LEU A 148 -0.10 -3.82 12.29
N GLU A 149 0.54 -4.37 11.25
CA GLU A 149 2.00 -4.52 11.20
C GLU A 149 2.64 -3.12 11.07
N ARG A 150 3.71 -2.85 11.83
CA ARG A 150 4.34 -1.51 11.92
C ARG A 150 5.86 -1.54 11.76
N GLU A 151 6.44 -2.62 11.24
CA GLU A 151 7.89 -2.68 11.01
C GLU A 151 8.26 -1.79 9.81
N GLY A 152 9.22 -0.88 10.01
CA GLY A 152 9.55 0.20 9.07
C GLY A 152 8.70 1.46 9.25
N GLU A 153 7.49 1.33 9.80
CA GLU A 153 6.46 2.37 9.75
C GLU A 153 6.47 3.31 10.96
N SER A 154 6.17 4.59 10.70
CA SER A 154 6.24 5.63 11.73
C SER A 154 4.93 5.82 12.48
N ALA A 155 4.99 5.80 13.82
CA ALA A 155 3.91 6.26 14.67
C ALA A 155 3.87 7.81 14.84
N VAL A 156 4.79 8.54 14.20
CA VAL A 156 4.80 10.02 14.21
C VAL A 156 3.86 10.54 13.12
N PRO A 157 2.87 11.39 13.44
CA PRO A 157 1.99 11.96 12.44
C PRO A 157 2.73 12.77 11.35
N PRO A 158 2.17 12.88 10.14
CA PRO A 158 2.82 13.49 8.97
C PRO A 158 2.94 15.02 9.02
N PHE A 159 2.76 15.64 10.20
CA PHE A 159 2.83 17.08 10.44
C PHE A 159 3.73 17.37 11.64
N ASN A 160 4.46 18.48 11.61
CA ASN A 160 5.25 18.92 12.77
C ASN A 160 4.29 19.37 13.90
N THR A 161 4.47 18.83 15.11
CA THR A 161 3.67 19.20 16.29
C THR A 161 4.13 20.49 16.94
N GLN A 162 5.31 21.02 16.58
CA GLN A 162 5.76 22.35 16.98
C GLN A 162 5.06 23.42 16.14
N PRO A 163 4.49 24.48 16.76
CA PRO A 163 3.91 25.59 16.01
C PRO A 163 4.91 26.21 15.04
N ILE A 164 4.47 26.51 13.81
CA ILE A 164 5.26 27.30 12.86
C ILE A 164 5.53 28.67 13.52
N PRO A 165 6.80 29.07 13.73
CA PRO A 165 7.10 30.30 14.47
C PRO A 165 6.53 31.54 13.76
N THR A 166 5.78 32.37 14.50
CA THR A 166 5.26 33.64 13.99
C THR A 166 6.44 34.54 13.59
N PRO A 167 6.57 34.92 12.31
CA PRO A 167 7.69 35.75 11.86
C PRO A 167 7.55 37.17 12.40
N SER A 168 8.65 37.75 12.88
CA SER A 168 8.70 39.09 13.51
C SER A 168 8.58 40.28 12.53
N GLY A 169 8.18 40.03 11.29
CA GLY A 169 8.08 41.03 10.22
C GLY A 169 7.75 40.39 8.87
N VAL A 170 7.85 41.17 7.80
CA VAL A 170 7.58 40.73 6.41
C VAL A 170 8.82 40.81 5.52
N LEU A 171 8.96 39.84 4.62
CA LEU A 171 10.06 39.77 3.67
C LEU A 171 9.94 40.91 2.65
N GLN A 172 11.03 41.64 2.44
CA GLN A 172 11.04 42.79 1.54
C GLN A 172 11.18 42.35 0.07
N PRO A 173 10.39 42.90 -0.87
CA PRO A 173 10.57 42.66 -2.30
C PRO A 173 11.96 43.10 -2.79
N ILE A 174 12.58 42.29 -3.65
CA ILE A 174 13.87 42.62 -4.27
C ILE A 174 13.71 42.88 -5.78
N LYS A 175 14.57 43.73 -6.34
CA LYS A 175 14.62 43.96 -7.80
C LYS A 175 15.21 42.73 -8.49
N GLY A 176 14.60 42.32 -9.60
CA GLY A 176 15.09 41.28 -10.49
C GLY A 176 13.96 40.67 -11.31
N ASN A 177 14.26 40.29 -12.55
CA ASN A 177 13.27 39.70 -13.45
C ASN A 177 13.25 38.18 -13.27
N LEU A 178 12.15 37.65 -12.74
CA LEU A 178 11.85 36.22 -12.87
C LEU A 178 11.49 35.94 -14.33
N THR A 179 12.49 35.53 -15.12
CA THR A 179 12.23 34.91 -16.42
C THR A 179 11.61 33.55 -16.18
N THR A 180 10.64 33.17 -17.00
CA THR A 180 10.00 31.86 -16.88
C THR A 180 9.94 31.20 -18.23
N VAL A 181 10.26 29.90 -18.31
CA VAL A 181 9.85 29.15 -19.49
C VAL A 181 8.32 29.18 -19.49
N ILE A 182 7.74 29.62 -20.60
CA ILE A 182 6.38 29.24 -20.95
C ILE A 182 6.53 28.14 -22.00
N PRO A 183 6.64 26.86 -21.61
CA PRO A 183 6.14 25.81 -22.48
C PRO A 183 4.65 26.12 -22.58
N GLU A 184 4.18 26.45 -23.79
CA GLU A 184 2.75 26.54 -24.08
C GLU A 184 2.04 25.34 -23.45
N GLN A 185 0.82 25.56 -22.96
CA GLN A 185 0.04 24.48 -22.35
C GLN A 185 -0.15 23.40 -23.43
N ARG A 186 0.58 22.28 -23.33
CA ARG A 186 0.70 21.26 -24.38
C ARG A 186 -0.58 20.41 -24.48
N MET A 187 -1.69 21.07 -24.80
CA MET A 187 -2.98 20.47 -25.13
C MET A 187 -2.87 19.49 -26.30
N ASN A 188 -1.87 19.70 -27.16
CA ASN A 188 -1.49 18.86 -28.30
C ASN A 188 -0.19 18.08 -28.03
N LEU A 189 0.06 17.63 -26.79
CA LEU A 189 1.21 16.80 -26.44
C LEU A 189 1.15 15.47 -27.21
N MET A 190 2.17 15.17 -28.02
CA MET A 190 2.29 13.92 -28.77
C MET A 190 3.48 13.11 -28.27
N ALA A 191 3.23 11.89 -27.78
CA ALA A 191 4.25 10.93 -27.39
C ALA A 191 3.89 9.55 -27.94
N GLY A 192 4.72 9.00 -28.84
CA GLY A 192 4.46 7.72 -29.49
C GLY A 192 4.61 6.52 -28.55
N ASP A 193 5.68 6.53 -27.73
CA ASP A 193 5.82 5.65 -26.58
C ASP A 193 6.47 6.40 -25.40
N ILE A 194 5.76 6.51 -24.29
CA ILE A 194 6.13 7.28 -23.09
C ILE A 194 7.22 6.61 -22.24
N PHE A 195 7.59 5.38 -22.56
CA PHE A 195 8.58 4.58 -21.84
C PHE A 195 10.01 4.75 -22.39
N GLN A 196 10.41 6.00 -22.63
CA GLN A 196 11.77 6.36 -23.06
C GLN A 196 12.74 6.55 -21.86
N PRO A 197 14.06 6.41 -22.06
CA PRO A 197 15.06 6.78 -21.06
C PRO A 197 15.01 8.29 -20.75
N LEU A 198 15.11 8.65 -19.46
CA LEU A 198 14.99 10.05 -18.99
C LEU A 198 16.35 10.75 -18.94
N ALA A 199 17.35 10.05 -18.40
CA ALA A 199 18.66 10.57 -18.08
C ALA A 199 19.62 9.39 -17.88
N SER A 200 20.86 9.49 -18.35
CA SER A 200 21.83 8.38 -18.39
C SER A 200 23.01 8.56 -17.43
N GLU A 201 23.03 9.62 -16.62
CA GLU A 201 24.12 9.93 -15.70
C GLU A 201 24.28 8.84 -14.64
N ASP A 202 25.52 8.56 -14.26
CA ASP A 202 25.85 7.67 -13.15
C ASP A 202 25.54 8.39 -11.81
N PRO A 203 24.62 7.87 -10.96
CA PRO A 203 24.32 8.45 -9.66
C PRO A 203 25.54 8.62 -8.75
N GLY A 204 26.58 7.81 -8.93
CA GLY A 204 27.86 7.91 -8.23
C GLY A 204 28.68 9.17 -8.54
N THR A 205 28.34 9.91 -9.59
CA THR A 205 28.89 11.26 -9.86
C THR A 205 28.07 12.37 -9.20
N ILE A 206 26.87 12.04 -8.70
CA ILE A 206 25.90 12.98 -8.11
C ILE A 206 25.92 12.90 -6.59
N ILE A 207 25.96 11.70 -6.02
CA ILE A 207 26.07 11.39 -4.58
C ILE A 207 27.04 10.22 -4.33
N PRO A 208 27.56 10.02 -3.10
CA PRO A 208 28.48 8.92 -2.82
C PRO A 208 27.85 7.54 -3.07
N ARG A 209 28.68 6.59 -3.50
CA ARG A 209 28.27 5.19 -3.67
C ARG A 209 28.44 4.39 -2.37
N ARG A 210 27.57 3.41 -2.16
CA ARG A 210 27.72 2.37 -1.11
C ARG A 210 27.53 0.96 -1.70
N GLY A 211 28.38 0.01 -1.28
CA GLY A 211 28.39 -1.36 -1.82
C GLY A 211 27.33 -2.28 -1.21
N ASP A 212 26.87 -1.96 -0.01
CA ASP A 212 26.03 -2.78 0.86
C ASP A 212 24.69 -2.11 1.23
N HIS A 213 23.72 -2.95 1.57
CA HIS A 213 22.41 -2.56 2.09
C HIS A 213 22.04 -3.48 3.27
N PRO A 214 21.34 -3.00 4.32
CA PRO A 214 21.06 -3.82 5.50
C PRO A 214 20.04 -4.95 5.26
N ALA A 215 19.13 -4.82 4.29
CA ALA A 215 18.13 -5.84 3.98
C ALA A 215 18.77 -7.02 3.22
N PRO A 216 18.68 -8.26 3.72
CA PRO A 216 19.23 -9.43 3.04
C PRO A 216 18.57 -9.71 1.69
N ARG A 217 19.36 -10.17 0.73
CA ARG A 217 18.91 -10.64 -0.59
C ARG A 217 18.67 -12.15 -0.58
N THR A 218 17.88 -12.64 0.37
CA THR A 218 17.77 -14.08 0.68
C THR A 218 17.23 -14.87 -0.51
N GLY A 219 18.00 -15.85 -0.98
CA GLY A 219 17.62 -16.69 -2.12
C GLY A 219 17.61 -15.99 -3.49
N ILE A 220 17.96 -14.70 -3.60
CA ILE A 220 18.00 -14.00 -4.89
C ILE A 220 19.23 -14.48 -5.69
N THR A 221 19.00 -15.00 -6.89
CA THR A 221 20.05 -15.54 -7.78
C THR A 221 20.30 -14.68 -9.03
N THR A 222 19.54 -13.60 -9.21
CA THR A 222 19.72 -12.62 -10.29
C THR A 222 20.48 -11.39 -9.80
N GLY A 223 21.44 -10.91 -10.60
CA GLY A 223 22.07 -9.59 -10.42
C GLY A 223 21.44 -8.52 -11.32
N GLY A 224 21.77 -7.25 -11.07
CA GLY A 224 21.23 -6.10 -11.81
C GLY A 224 20.60 -5.08 -10.86
N SER A 225 19.67 -4.28 -11.38
CA SER A 225 18.78 -3.43 -10.58
C SER A 225 17.61 -4.26 -10.04
N LEU A 226 17.45 -4.35 -8.73
CA LEU A 226 16.45 -5.21 -8.10
C LEU A 226 15.20 -4.41 -7.70
N GLN A 227 14.03 -5.01 -7.95
CA GLN A 227 12.75 -4.47 -7.51
C GLN A 227 12.56 -4.60 -5.99
N THR A 228 11.94 -3.59 -5.40
CA THR A 228 11.78 -3.44 -3.93
C THR A 228 10.32 -3.36 -3.50
N ASN A 229 9.47 -2.67 -4.26
CA ASN A 229 8.06 -2.38 -3.93
C ASN A 229 7.08 -3.19 -4.79
N LYS A 230 7.38 -4.48 -5.05
CA LYS A 230 6.56 -5.39 -5.87
C LYS A 230 6.06 -6.60 -5.07
N PHE A 231 4.95 -7.18 -5.53
CA PHE A 231 4.13 -8.19 -4.83
C PHE A 231 4.89 -9.38 -4.24
N TYR A 232 5.95 -9.84 -4.93
CA TYR A 232 6.70 -11.05 -4.58
C TYR A 232 7.81 -10.88 -3.53
N ALA A 233 7.90 -9.72 -2.87
CA ALA A 233 8.99 -9.44 -1.93
C ALA A 233 9.09 -10.48 -0.78
N ASN A 234 7.97 -11.02 -0.33
CA ASN A 234 7.90 -12.06 0.69
C ASN A 234 8.57 -13.40 0.29
N PHE A 235 8.96 -13.62 -0.98
CA PHE A 235 9.76 -14.78 -1.38
C PHE A 235 11.28 -14.61 -1.18
N PHE A 236 11.76 -13.41 -0.84
CA PHE A 236 13.18 -13.13 -0.55
C PHE A 236 13.45 -12.34 0.74
N LEU A 237 12.41 -11.90 1.44
CA LEU A 237 12.51 -11.22 2.73
C LEU A 237 12.27 -12.18 3.89
N GLY A 238 12.83 -11.83 5.06
CA GLY A 238 12.58 -12.47 6.35
C GLY A 238 12.58 -14.00 6.31
N GLY A 239 11.46 -14.60 6.72
CA GLY A 239 11.24 -16.04 6.75
C GLY A 239 11.05 -16.71 5.39
N GLN A 240 10.91 -15.96 4.29
CA GLN A 240 10.47 -16.46 2.97
C GLN A 240 9.13 -17.24 3.02
N SER A 241 8.31 -17.00 4.05
CA SER A 241 7.17 -17.86 4.41
C SER A 241 5.85 -17.11 4.57
N GLN A 242 5.83 -15.79 4.34
CA GLN A 242 4.56 -15.06 4.20
C GLN A 242 3.94 -15.28 2.81
N SER A 243 2.66 -14.93 2.69
CA SER A 243 1.94 -15.02 1.42
C SER A 243 2.38 -13.94 0.42
N THR A 244 2.11 -14.15 -0.86
CA THR A 244 2.38 -13.25 -1.98
C THR A 244 1.16 -13.26 -2.90
N TRP A 245 0.68 -12.11 -3.37
CA TRP A 245 -0.53 -12.01 -4.17
C TRP A 245 -0.20 -11.71 -5.64
N THR A 246 -0.67 -12.54 -6.56
CA THR A 246 -0.69 -12.18 -8.01
C THR A 246 -2.03 -11.59 -8.43
N HIS A 247 -3.07 -11.84 -7.61
CA HIS A 247 -4.50 -11.61 -7.85
C HIS A 247 -5.02 -12.28 -9.12
N PRO A 248 -6.02 -13.18 -9.02
CA PRO A 248 -6.85 -13.48 -7.85
C PRO A 248 -6.20 -14.48 -6.88
N TYR A 249 -5.07 -15.11 -7.25
CA TYR A 249 -4.39 -16.09 -6.41
C TYR A 249 -3.43 -15.43 -5.40
N SER A 250 -3.29 -16.06 -4.24
CA SER A 250 -2.13 -15.90 -3.36
C SER A 250 -1.33 -17.20 -3.28
N LEU A 251 -0.03 -17.07 -3.00
CA LEU A 251 0.94 -18.15 -2.95
C LEU A 251 1.84 -18.02 -1.72
N GLN A 252 2.25 -19.14 -1.12
CA GLN A 252 3.09 -19.17 0.08
C GLN A 252 4.03 -20.38 0.05
N TRP A 253 5.31 -20.23 0.44
CA TRP A 253 6.18 -21.40 0.62
C TRP A 253 5.88 -22.07 1.97
N THR A 254 5.52 -23.35 1.95
CA THR A 254 4.89 -24.00 3.10
C THR A 254 5.86 -24.48 4.18
N LYS A 255 7.17 -24.59 3.90
CA LYS A 255 8.24 -24.93 4.88
C LYS A 255 7.90 -26.02 5.93
N GLY A 256 7.33 -27.14 5.48
CA GLY A 256 6.96 -28.26 6.37
C GLY A 256 5.80 -27.98 7.33
N GLN A 257 5.16 -26.81 7.24
CA GLN A 257 3.98 -26.46 8.00
C GLN A 257 2.73 -27.14 7.43
N GLY A 258 1.57 -26.84 8.03
CA GLY A 258 0.30 -27.36 7.56
C GLY A 258 0.00 -28.80 8.00
N ALA A 259 -1.06 -29.37 7.45
CA ALA A 259 -1.45 -30.78 7.64
C ALA A 259 -0.64 -31.70 6.72
N ALA A 260 -0.43 -31.31 5.46
CA ALA A 260 0.29 -32.07 4.45
C ALA A 260 1.83 -32.04 4.59
N LYS A 261 2.37 -31.24 5.52
CA LYS A 261 3.81 -31.09 5.81
C LYS A 261 4.67 -30.80 4.57
N SER A 262 4.09 -30.11 3.60
CA SER A 262 4.72 -29.90 2.29
C SER A 262 5.92 -28.95 2.35
N TRP A 263 6.84 -29.11 1.41
CA TRP A 263 7.93 -28.17 1.13
C TRP A 263 7.76 -27.43 -0.20
N GLY A 264 6.59 -27.58 -0.85
CA GLY A 264 6.20 -26.90 -2.07
C GLY A 264 5.65 -25.48 -1.85
N VAL A 265 5.17 -24.87 -2.94
CA VAL A 265 4.47 -23.57 -2.88
C VAL A 265 2.97 -23.81 -2.95
N SER A 266 2.23 -23.32 -1.95
CA SER A 266 0.78 -23.39 -1.92
C SER A 266 0.15 -22.36 -2.85
N ILE A 267 -1.09 -22.65 -3.25
CA ILE A 267 -1.96 -21.82 -4.07
C ILE A 267 -3.28 -21.70 -3.30
N ALA A 268 -3.73 -20.47 -3.10
CA ALA A 268 -5.00 -20.17 -2.45
C ALA A 268 -5.84 -19.22 -3.31
N HIS A 269 -7.16 -19.30 -3.13
CA HIS A 269 -8.11 -18.31 -3.62
C HIS A 269 -9.17 -18.08 -2.54
N ILE A 270 -9.14 -16.91 -1.91
CA ILE A 270 -10.09 -16.53 -0.86
C ILE A 270 -11.39 -16.04 -1.50
N ARG A 271 -12.51 -16.63 -1.07
CA ARG A 271 -13.85 -16.26 -1.55
C ARG A 271 -14.44 -15.11 -0.71
N ALA A 272 -15.44 -14.41 -1.23
CA ALA A 272 -16.02 -13.24 -0.57
C ALA A 272 -16.64 -13.57 0.80
N GLU A 273 -17.21 -14.77 0.93
CA GLU A 273 -17.79 -15.34 2.16
C GLU A 273 -16.75 -15.83 3.19
N GLN A 274 -15.47 -15.92 2.81
CA GLN A 274 -14.36 -16.25 3.73
C GLN A 274 -13.71 -15.00 4.34
N ARG A 275 -14.13 -13.80 3.93
CA ARG A 275 -13.63 -12.51 4.43
C ARG A 275 -14.09 -12.29 5.88
N VAL A 276 -13.15 -11.89 6.74
CA VAL A 276 -13.44 -11.52 8.13
C VAL A 276 -13.48 -10.00 8.24
N PHE A 277 -14.46 -9.49 9.00
CA PHE A 277 -14.65 -8.06 9.25
C PHE A 277 -14.29 -7.72 10.70
N GLY A 278 -13.72 -6.53 10.89
CA GLY A 278 -13.53 -5.94 12.22
C GLY A 278 -14.84 -5.44 12.83
N PRO A 279 -14.82 -5.05 14.12
CA PRO A 279 -16.01 -4.53 14.78
C PRO A 279 -16.46 -3.19 14.19
N GLY A 280 -17.71 -2.82 14.46
CA GLY A 280 -18.35 -1.59 14.01
C GLY A 280 -19.31 -1.76 12.82
N SER A 281 -20.07 -0.71 12.54
CA SER A 281 -20.88 -0.57 11.33
C SER A 281 -20.83 0.91 10.88
N PRO A 282 -20.09 1.25 9.81
CA PRO A 282 -19.19 0.39 9.02
C PRO A 282 -18.10 -0.32 9.85
N ALA A 283 -17.63 -1.46 9.35
CA ALA A 283 -16.58 -2.25 9.98
C ALA A 283 -15.23 -1.53 9.94
N GLN A 284 -14.46 -1.58 11.03
CA GLN A 284 -13.14 -0.90 11.12
C GLN A 284 -12.11 -1.44 10.13
N TYR A 285 -12.12 -2.74 9.85
CA TYR A 285 -11.27 -3.38 8.84
C TYR A 285 -12.03 -4.49 8.14
N TYR A 286 -11.46 -4.98 7.04
CA TYR A 286 -11.71 -6.34 6.59
C TYR A 286 -10.41 -6.98 6.12
N LEU A 287 -10.32 -8.30 6.26
CA LEU A 287 -9.14 -9.07 5.92
C LEU A 287 -9.52 -10.43 5.32
N ASN A 288 -8.57 -11.04 4.64
CA ASN A 288 -8.72 -12.32 3.98
C ASN A 288 -7.82 -13.35 4.70
N PRO A 289 -8.33 -14.54 5.09
CA PRO A 289 -7.54 -15.49 5.87
C PRO A 289 -6.33 -16.03 5.11
N ILE A 290 -5.16 -16.03 5.75
CA ILE A 290 -3.90 -16.53 5.19
C ILE A 290 -3.61 -17.97 5.68
N GLY A 291 -2.66 -18.66 5.04
CA GLY A 291 -2.29 -20.03 5.43
C GLY A 291 -3.23 -21.13 4.93
N LEU A 292 -4.26 -20.80 4.14
CA LEU A 292 -5.16 -21.79 3.52
C LEU A 292 -4.48 -22.43 2.29
N HIS A 293 -3.96 -23.65 2.42
CA HIS A 293 -3.21 -24.31 1.35
C HIS A 293 -4.11 -25.22 0.50
N SER A 294 -4.92 -24.62 -0.38
CA SER A 294 -5.92 -25.34 -1.20
C SER A 294 -5.29 -26.36 -2.16
N VAL A 295 -4.26 -25.96 -2.91
CA VAL A 295 -3.45 -26.86 -3.75
C VAL A 295 -1.99 -26.45 -3.63
N ILE A 296 -1.09 -27.38 -3.33
CA ILE A 296 0.35 -27.15 -3.15
C ILE A 296 1.10 -27.80 -4.30
N MET A 297 1.93 -27.03 -5.02
CA MET A 297 2.83 -27.57 -6.04
C MET A 297 4.16 -27.96 -5.39
N SER A 298 4.39 -29.26 -5.29
CA SER A 298 5.58 -29.87 -4.67
C SER A 298 6.15 -30.99 -5.58
N ALA A 299 7.21 -31.62 -5.11
CA ALA A 299 7.76 -32.86 -5.65
C ALA A 299 8.24 -33.77 -4.50
N ALA A 300 8.25 -35.09 -4.72
CA ALA A 300 8.62 -36.06 -3.68
C ALA A 300 10.09 -35.97 -3.24
N GLU A 301 10.94 -35.30 -4.01
CA GLU A 301 12.33 -35.01 -3.70
C GLU A 301 12.52 -33.75 -2.82
N LEU A 302 11.44 -33.04 -2.45
CA LEU A 302 11.50 -31.88 -1.56
C LEU A 302 11.26 -32.29 -0.10
N GLY A 303 12.17 -31.88 0.79
CA GLY A 303 12.12 -32.13 2.23
C GLY A 303 12.75 -31.00 3.05
N GLY A 304 13.20 -31.29 4.27
CA GLY A 304 13.75 -30.28 5.20
C GLY A 304 15.01 -29.52 4.72
N SER A 305 15.67 -30.01 3.67
CA SER A 305 16.78 -29.33 2.98
C SER A 305 16.34 -28.36 1.87
N THR A 306 15.04 -28.27 1.57
CA THR A 306 14.52 -27.50 0.42
C THR A 306 14.93 -26.04 0.53
N GLN A 307 15.46 -25.50 -0.57
CA GLN A 307 15.77 -24.09 -0.72
C GLN A 307 14.85 -23.47 -1.78
N LEU A 308 14.15 -22.40 -1.40
CA LEU A 308 13.49 -21.50 -2.35
C LEU A 308 14.48 -20.42 -2.78
N THR A 309 14.68 -20.28 -4.08
CA THR A 309 15.40 -19.16 -4.70
C THR A 309 14.48 -18.36 -5.61
N THR A 310 14.82 -17.10 -5.85
CA THR A 310 14.14 -16.25 -6.83
C THR A 310 15.12 -15.80 -7.91
N LYS A 311 14.61 -15.62 -9.12
CA LYS A 311 15.34 -15.00 -10.26
C LYS A 311 14.37 -14.16 -11.09
N ASN A 312 14.90 -13.34 -11.99
CA ASN A 312 14.12 -12.49 -12.91
C ASN A 312 13.09 -11.61 -12.16
N LEU A 313 13.55 -10.88 -11.14
CA LEU A 313 12.74 -9.96 -10.33
C LEU A 313 12.34 -8.71 -11.15
N LEU A 314 11.30 -8.84 -11.97
CA LEU A 314 10.81 -7.84 -12.91
C LEU A 314 9.55 -7.14 -12.38
N ALA A 315 9.21 -5.98 -12.95
CA ALA A 315 8.12 -5.13 -12.44
C ALA A 315 6.74 -5.80 -12.40
N PHE A 316 6.52 -6.85 -13.20
CA PHE A 316 5.25 -7.59 -13.32
C PHE A 316 5.36 -9.08 -12.96
N SER A 317 6.58 -9.58 -12.70
CA SER A 317 6.83 -11.02 -12.56
C SER A 317 8.09 -11.38 -11.79
N VAL A 318 8.13 -12.62 -11.30
CA VAL A 318 9.31 -13.28 -10.75
C VAL A 318 9.29 -14.76 -11.11
N ASP A 319 10.45 -15.37 -11.28
CA ASP A 319 10.58 -16.83 -11.27
C ASP A 319 10.90 -17.28 -9.83
N VAL A 320 9.99 -18.04 -9.22
CA VAL A 320 10.23 -18.77 -7.97
C VAL A 320 10.76 -20.16 -8.29
N GLU A 321 11.84 -20.59 -7.64
CA GLU A 321 12.49 -21.88 -7.88
C GLU A 321 12.60 -22.70 -6.60
N LEU A 322 12.22 -23.98 -6.68
CA LEU A 322 12.38 -24.94 -5.59
C LEU A 322 13.51 -25.92 -5.89
N ARG A 323 14.46 -26.04 -4.97
CA ARG A 323 15.66 -26.88 -5.05
C ARG A 323 15.66 -27.85 -3.86
N ALA A 324 15.91 -29.14 -4.09
CA ALA A 324 15.89 -30.16 -3.02
C ALA A 324 16.92 -29.92 -1.90
N ALA A 325 18.03 -29.27 -2.23
CA ALA A 325 19.09 -28.88 -1.30
C ALA A 325 19.73 -27.55 -1.75
N PRO A 326 20.44 -26.81 -0.87
CA PRO A 326 21.19 -25.63 -1.26
C PRO A 326 22.22 -25.96 -2.36
N GLY A 327 22.27 -25.13 -3.41
CA GLY A 327 23.15 -25.35 -4.57
C GLY A 327 22.71 -26.43 -5.56
N ALA A 328 21.67 -27.22 -5.26
CA ALA A 328 21.08 -28.14 -6.24
C ALA A 328 20.40 -27.37 -7.39
N ALA A 329 20.22 -28.02 -8.54
CA ALA A 329 19.45 -27.46 -9.64
C ALA A 329 17.95 -27.28 -9.27
N PRO A 330 17.23 -26.32 -9.88
CA PRO A 330 15.78 -26.21 -9.71
C PRO A 330 15.08 -27.49 -10.15
N LEU A 331 14.28 -28.09 -9.27
CA LEU A 331 13.37 -29.17 -9.62
C LEU A 331 12.06 -28.64 -10.20
N ILE A 332 11.61 -27.50 -9.69
CA ILE A 332 10.42 -26.76 -10.13
C ILE A 332 10.81 -25.28 -10.32
N THR A 333 10.45 -24.70 -11.46
CA THR A 333 10.45 -23.23 -11.67
C THR A 333 9.02 -22.76 -11.91
N MET A 334 8.55 -21.82 -11.11
CA MET A 334 7.21 -21.23 -11.16
C MET A 334 7.30 -19.76 -11.57
N PRO A 335 7.07 -19.42 -12.86
CA PRO A 335 6.92 -18.04 -13.28
C PRO A 335 5.61 -17.48 -12.72
N LEU A 336 5.73 -16.53 -11.79
CA LEU A 336 4.60 -15.84 -11.18
C LEU A 336 4.44 -14.49 -11.86
N VAL A 337 3.22 -14.19 -12.33
CA VAL A 337 2.90 -12.94 -13.03
C VAL A 337 1.59 -12.39 -12.47
N GLN A 338 1.52 -11.07 -12.26
CA GLN A 338 0.27 -10.41 -11.89
C GLN A 338 -0.85 -10.75 -12.88
N GLY A 339 -2.02 -11.09 -12.37
CA GLY A 339 -3.16 -11.50 -13.20
C GLY A 339 -3.05 -12.88 -13.84
N MET A 340 -2.10 -13.75 -13.46
CA MET A 340 -1.98 -15.07 -14.10
C MET A 340 -3.26 -15.93 -13.96
N GLY A 341 -3.79 -16.42 -15.09
CA GLY A 341 -4.99 -17.27 -15.10
C GLY A 341 -4.73 -18.72 -14.68
N PHE A 342 -3.51 -19.20 -14.88
CA PHE A 342 -2.97 -20.47 -14.39
C PHE A 342 -1.77 -20.20 -13.48
N VAL A 343 -1.72 -20.83 -12.31
CA VAL A 343 -0.42 -21.02 -11.63
C VAL A 343 0.32 -22.12 -12.38
N SER A 344 1.53 -21.84 -12.85
CA SER A 344 2.28 -22.77 -13.71
C SER A 344 3.62 -23.13 -13.07
N GLY A 345 4.00 -24.41 -13.16
CA GLY A 345 5.28 -24.93 -12.67
C GLY A 345 5.95 -25.81 -13.72
N VAL A 346 7.19 -25.50 -14.05
CA VAL A 346 8.04 -26.24 -14.99
C VAL A 346 8.91 -27.22 -14.20
N TYR A 347 8.70 -28.51 -14.41
CA TYR A 347 9.37 -29.60 -13.70
C TYR A 347 10.55 -30.16 -14.51
N GLN A 348 11.69 -30.38 -13.86
CA GLN A 348 12.97 -30.74 -14.52
C GLN A 348 13.48 -32.15 -14.18
N GLY A 349 12.58 -33.14 -14.14
CA GLY A 349 12.93 -34.54 -13.85
C GLY A 349 12.66 -34.96 -12.41
N ALA A 350 11.72 -34.29 -11.74
CA ALA A 350 11.27 -34.60 -10.39
C ALA A 350 10.01 -35.49 -10.40
N THR A 351 9.60 -36.00 -9.26
CA THR A 351 8.36 -36.77 -9.09
C THR A 351 7.26 -35.84 -8.59
N PRO A 352 6.30 -35.39 -9.44
CA PRO A 352 5.34 -34.36 -9.04
C PRO A 352 4.47 -34.82 -7.88
N LEU A 353 4.28 -33.95 -6.91
CA LEU A 353 3.46 -34.20 -5.74
C LEU A 353 2.57 -32.98 -5.53
N LEU A 354 1.29 -33.09 -5.90
CA LEU A 354 0.30 -32.12 -5.45
C LEU A 354 -0.14 -32.49 -4.04
N GLN A 355 -0.26 -31.49 -3.17
CA GLN A 355 -0.70 -31.69 -1.79
C GLN A 355 -1.79 -30.68 -1.40
N SER A 356 -2.51 -30.92 -0.31
CA SER A 356 -3.54 -30.00 0.19
C SER A 356 -3.74 -30.14 1.69
N ASP A 357 -3.89 -29.00 2.38
CA ASP A 357 -4.36 -28.93 3.78
C ASP A 357 -5.88 -28.84 3.88
N ILE A 358 -6.55 -28.51 2.77
CA ILE A 358 -8.02 -28.53 2.62
C ILE A 358 -8.51 -29.94 2.23
N PHE A 359 -7.57 -30.85 1.96
CA PHE A 359 -7.76 -32.21 1.46
C PHE A 359 -8.44 -32.32 0.08
N PHE A 360 -8.08 -33.37 -0.65
CA PHE A 360 -8.65 -33.78 -1.93
C PHE A 360 -9.72 -34.85 -1.70
N ARG A 361 -10.96 -34.54 -2.10
CA ARG A 361 -12.07 -35.49 -2.14
C ARG A 361 -11.95 -36.45 -3.32
N SER A 362 -11.58 -35.91 -4.48
CA SER A 362 -11.50 -36.69 -5.71
C SER A 362 -10.60 -36.08 -6.79
N ILE A 363 -10.11 -36.96 -7.68
CA ILE A 363 -9.49 -36.62 -8.96
C ILE A 363 -10.14 -37.42 -10.08
N ALA A 364 -10.38 -36.80 -11.24
CA ALA A 364 -10.93 -37.44 -12.43
C ALA A 364 -10.13 -37.08 -13.70
N GLY A 365 -9.57 -38.09 -14.38
CA GLY A 365 -8.75 -37.93 -15.59
C GLY A 365 -7.98 -39.21 -15.96
N PRO A 366 -6.95 -39.12 -16.83
CA PRO A 366 -6.61 -37.97 -17.66
C PRO A 366 -7.66 -37.73 -18.77
N ILE A 367 -7.76 -36.49 -19.23
CA ILE A 367 -8.48 -36.11 -20.45
C ILE A 367 -7.49 -35.40 -21.37
N ALA A 368 -7.19 -35.97 -22.53
CA ALA A 368 -6.26 -35.38 -23.48
C ALA A 368 -6.86 -34.11 -24.11
N VAL A 369 -6.15 -32.98 -24.03
CA VAL A 369 -6.60 -31.69 -24.60
C VAL A 369 -5.42 -30.83 -25.02
N ASN A 370 -5.35 -30.48 -26.30
CA ASN A 370 -4.39 -29.51 -26.86
C ASN A 370 -2.89 -29.79 -26.59
N GLY A 371 -2.53 -31.05 -26.30
CA GLY A 371 -1.17 -31.50 -25.94
C GLY A 371 -0.93 -31.66 -24.43
N ALA A 372 -1.87 -31.21 -23.61
CA ALA A 372 -1.90 -31.42 -22.17
C ALA A 372 -2.83 -32.58 -21.78
N ASN A 373 -2.67 -33.05 -20.54
CA ASN A 373 -3.49 -34.08 -19.92
C ASN A 373 -4.22 -33.43 -18.74
N LYS A 374 -5.51 -33.16 -18.91
CA LYS A 374 -6.37 -32.51 -17.93
C LYS A 374 -6.85 -33.51 -16.88
N TYR A 375 -6.91 -33.06 -15.64
CA TYR A 375 -7.56 -33.74 -14.53
C TYR A 375 -8.43 -32.73 -13.78
N ARG A 376 -9.65 -33.14 -13.43
CA ARG A 376 -10.55 -32.37 -12.54
C ARG A 376 -10.24 -32.80 -11.10
N ILE A 377 -10.08 -31.84 -10.21
CA ILE A 377 -9.82 -32.07 -8.78
C ILE A 377 -10.95 -31.41 -7.97
N THR A 378 -11.41 -32.09 -6.92
CA THR A 378 -12.37 -31.55 -5.95
C THR A 378 -11.71 -31.55 -4.58
N THR A 379 -11.65 -30.39 -3.91
CA THR A 379 -11.21 -30.29 -2.50
C THR A 379 -12.40 -30.47 -1.56
N GLU A 380 -12.17 -30.80 -0.28
CA GLU A 380 -13.28 -31.07 0.67
C GLU A 380 -14.16 -29.83 0.95
N ASP A 381 -13.62 -28.61 0.79
CA ASP A 381 -14.42 -27.37 0.78
C ASP A 381 -15.28 -27.17 -0.50
N ASN A 382 -15.48 -28.26 -1.25
CA ASN A 382 -16.30 -28.42 -2.44
C ASN A 382 -15.90 -27.49 -3.61
N GLN A 383 -14.62 -27.13 -3.70
CA GLN A 383 -14.10 -26.28 -4.78
C GLN A 383 -13.57 -27.13 -5.93
N SER A 384 -13.91 -26.75 -7.15
CA SER A 384 -13.35 -27.37 -8.36
C SER A 384 -12.05 -26.68 -8.76
N TRP A 385 -11.03 -27.50 -8.96
CA TRP A 385 -9.73 -27.13 -9.51
C TRP A 385 -9.44 -27.98 -10.75
N LEU A 386 -8.62 -27.45 -11.65
CA LEU A 386 -8.13 -28.12 -12.84
C LEU A 386 -6.61 -28.25 -12.74
N LEU A 387 -6.09 -29.47 -12.88
CA LEU A 387 -4.69 -29.72 -13.22
C LEU A 387 -4.59 -29.99 -14.71
N TYR A 388 -3.57 -29.44 -15.37
CA TYR A 388 -3.17 -29.79 -16.73
C TYR A 388 -1.69 -30.15 -16.74
N ALA A 389 -1.36 -31.40 -17.06
CA ALA A 389 0.03 -31.87 -17.17
C ALA A 389 0.45 -32.01 -18.64
N THR A 390 1.45 -31.22 -19.04
CA THR A 390 2.02 -31.19 -20.40
C THR A 390 3.42 -31.83 -20.38
N PRO A 391 3.56 -33.12 -20.69
CA PRO A 391 4.82 -33.86 -20.63
C PRO A 391 5.75 -33.48 -21.80
N SER A 392 7.05 -33.26 -21.52
CA SER A 392 8.06 -33.05 -22.57
C SER A 392 8.31 -34.28 -23.44
N SER A 393 7.92 -35.47 -22.97
CA SER A 393 7.99 -36.74 -23.72
C SER A 393 6.76 -37.02 -24.59
N GLY A 394 5.71 -36.21 -24.50
CA GLY A 394 4.40 -36.45 -25.15
C GLY A 394 3.58 -37.61 -24.56
N ALA A 395 4.19 -38.53 -23.81
CA ALA A 395 3.51 -39.66 -23.17
C ALA A 395 2.63 -39.20 -21.99
N ALA A 396 1.35 -39.58 -22.01
CA ALA A 396 0.36 -39.18 -21.01
C ALA A 396 0.80 -39.54 -19.57
N PRO A 397 0.96 -38.56 -18.65
CA PRO A 397 1.39 -38.81 -17.29
C PRO A 397 0.20 -39.21 -16.42
N THR A 398 0.32 -40.34 -15.71
CA THR A 398 -0.66 -40.78 -14.71
C THR A 398 -0.48 -40.01 -13.41
N PHE A 399 -1.55 -39.38 -12.93
CA PHE A 399 -1.64 -38.83 -11.58
C PHE A 399 -2.63 -39.64 -10.76
N SER A 400 -2.21 -40.10 -9.59
CA SER A 400 -3.02 -40.91 -8.68
C SER A 400 -3.18 -40.23 -7.32
N LEU A 401 -4.40 -40.23 -6.79
CA LEU A 401 -4.71 -39.91 -5.40
C LEU A 401 -4.09 -41.01 -4.51
N THR A 402 -3.18 -40.64 -3.60
CA THR A 402 -2.50 -41.57 -2.69
C THR A 402 -2.94 -41.43 -1.24
N SER A 403 -3.51 -40.29 -0.90
CA SER A 403 -4.17 -39.98 0.38
C SER A 403 -5.11 -38.79 0.15
N ASN A 404 -5.96 -38.45 1.12
CA ASN A 404 -6.70 -37.19 1.09
C ASN A 404 -5.75 -35.95 1.04
N THR A 405 -4.52 -36.06 1.54
CA THR A 405 -3.51 -34.99 1.51
C THR A 405 -2.65 -34.93 0.25
N ALA A 406 -2.64 -35.94 -0.63
CA ALA A 406 -1.67 -36.05 -1.71
C ALA A 406 -2.16 -36.74 -3.00
N ILE A 407 -1.81 -36.12 -4.14
CA ILE A 407 -1.93 -36.66 -5.49
C ILE A 407 -0.52 -36.74 -6.10
N ARG A 408 -0.08 -37.94 -6.48
CA ARG A 408 1.27 -38.23 -6.97
C ARG A 408 1.29 -38.46 -8.48
N GLY A 409 2.19 -37.75 -9.17
CA GLY A 409 2.50 -37.94 -10.59
C GLY A 409 3.62 -38.96 -10.83
N PRO A 410 4.04 -39.17 -12.09
CA PRO A 410 5.08 -40.14 -12.44
C PRO A 410 6.48 -39.67 -12.02
N ALA A 411 7.35 -40.61 -11.67
CA ALA A 411 8.75 -40.31 -11.36
C ALA A 411 9.51 -39.78 -12.58
N GLY A 412 10.46 -38.87 -12.37
CA GLY A 412 11.30 -38.32 -13.45
C GLY A 412 10.56 -37.40 -14.43
N PHE A 413 9.40 -36.84 -14.05
CA PHE A 413 8.59 -36.00 -14.92
C PHE A 413 9.34 -34.74 -15.37
N ARG A 414 9.39 -34.56 -16.69
CA ARG A 414 9.83 -33.33 -17.36
C ARG A 414 8.63 -32.76 -18.11
N GLY A 415 8.33 -31.49 -17.91
CA GLY A 415 7.16 -30.85 -18.50
C GLY A 415 6.63 -29.68 -17.68
N THR A 416 5.44 -29.21 -18.03
CA THR A 416 4.72 -28.15 -17.29
C THR A 416 3.49 -28.73 -16.62
N ILE A 417 3.24 -28.36 -15.36
CA ILE A 417 1.95 -28.53 -14.68
C ILE A 417 1.32 -27.15 -14.52
N GLN A 418 0.05 -27.02 -14.91
CA GLN A 418 -0.74 -25.80 -14.75
C GLN A 418 -1.95 -26.08 -13.85
N ILE A 419 -2.15 -25.24 -12.84
CA ILE A 419 -3.23 -25.32 -11.86
C ILE A 419 -4.13 -24.09 -11.99
N ALA A 420 -5.44 -24.30 -12.03
CA ALA A 420 -6.43 -23.23 -12.04
C ALA A 420 -7.65 -23.58 -11.18
N LYS A 421 -8.29 -22.55 -10.59
CA LYS A 421 -9.59 -22.69 -9.92
C LYS A 421 -10.72 -22.49 -10.93
N ASN A 422 -11.72 -23.38 -10.93
CA ASN A 422 -12.80 -23.39 -11.93
C ASN A 422 -14.20 -23.29 -11.28
N PRO A 423 -14.66 -22.09 -10.88
CA PRO A 423 -16.02 -21.89 -10.37
C PRO A 423 -17.11 -22.02 -11.45
N ALA A 424 -16.76 -21.92 -12.75
CA ALA A 424 -17.72 -21.88 -13.86
C ALA A 424 -17.92 -23.24 -14.56
N GLY A 425 -17.57 -24.35 -13.89
CA GLY A 425 -17.84 -25.71 -14.35
C GLY A 425 -17.37 -25.99 -15.78
N ALA A 426 -18.24 -26.58 -16.61
CA ALA A 426 -17.92 -26.95 -17.98
C ALA A 426 -17.58 -25.74 -18.89
N ALA A 427 -18.20 -24.57 -18.67
CA ALA A 427 -17.89 -23.37 -19.44
C ALA A 427 -16.48 -22.84 -19.12
N GLY A 428 -16.14 -22.77 -17.83
CA GLY A 428 -14.81 -22.39 -17.35
C GLY A 428 -13.72 -23.37 -17.78
N GLU A 429 -14.01 -24.67 -17.76
CA GLU A 429 -13.13 -25.70 -18.29
C GLU A 429 -12.88 -25.50 -19.79
N GLY A 430 -13.93 -25.22 -20.57
CA GLY A 430 -13.82 -24.86 -21.99
C GLY A 430 -13.09 -23.55 -22.28
N PHE A 431 -12.90 -22.67 -21.30
CA PHE A 431 -12.06 -21.47 -21.40
C PHE A 431 -10.59 -21.81 -21.13
N TYR A 432 -10.31 -22.53 -20.05
CA TYR A 432 -8.96 -22.99 -19.71
C TYR A 432 -8.39 -23.95 -20.77
N ASP A 433 -9.20 -24.84 -21.32
CA ASP A 433 -8.85 -25.75 -22.41
C ASP A 433 -8.32 -25.03 -23.66
N ARG A 434 -8.75 -23.79 -23.95
CA ARG A 434 -8.25 -23.02 -25.11
C ARG A 434 -6.85 -22.44 -24.89
N ALA A 435 -6.53 -22.10 -23.64
CA ALA A 435 -5.29 -21.43 -23.26
C ALA A 435 -4.19 -22.38 -22.74
N VAL A 436 -4.55 -23.61 -22.36
CA VAL A 436 -3.60 -24.60 -21.82
C VAL A 436 -2.39 -24.82 -22.73
N GLY A 437 -1.23 -25.00 -22.11
CA GLY A 437 0.06 -25.15 -22.76
C GLY A 437 0.84 -23.84 -22.80
N ALA A 438 0.18 -22.68 -22.83
CA ALA A 438 0.82 -21.38 -22.65
C ALA A 438 0.71 -20.91 -21.18
N TYR A 439 1.72 -20.18 -20.72
CA TYR A 439 1.72 -19.50 -19.43
C TYR A 439 2.49 -18.17 -19.52
N PRO A 440 2.12 -17.15 -18.72
CA PRO A 440 2.83 -15.89 -18.71
C PRO A 440 4.21 -16.04 -18.03
N THR A 441 5.20 -15.27 -18.47
CA THR A 441 6.50 -15.12 -17.78
C THR A 441 6.84 -13.66 -17.41
N GLY A 442 6.04 -12.72 -17.90
CA GLY A 442 6.16 -11.28 -17.61
C GLY A 442 5.28 -10.48 -18.55
N ALA A 443 5.47 -9.16 -18.54
CA ALA A 443 4.89 -8.26 -19.52
C ALA A 443 5.90 -7.19 -19.94
N THR A 444 5.87 -6.83 -21.22
CA THR A 444 6.42 -5.56 -21.71
C THR A 444 5.28 -4.55 -21.73
N ILE A 445 5.53 -3.32 -21.30
CA ILE A 445 4.56 -2.22 -21.35
C ILE A 445 5.00 -1.17 -22.36
N SER A 446 4.05 -0.68 -23.15
CA SER A 446 4.18 0.45 -24.08
C SER A 446 2.99 1.39 -23.88
N GLY A 447 3.12 2.70 -24.10
CA GLY A 447 1.98 3.60 -23.96
C GLY A 447 2.12 4.92 -24.71
N SER A 448 1.05 5.38 -25.34
CA SER A 448 1.05 6.58 -26.19
C SER A 448 0.17 7.69 -25.61
N VAL A 449 0.47 8.94 -25.94
CA VAL A 449 -0.37 10.11 -25.63
C VAL A 449 -0.54 10.97 -26.89
N SER A 450 -1.78 11.38 -27.13
CA SER A 450 -2.21 12.26 -28.22
C SER A 450 -3.17 13.32 -27.66
N GLY A 451 -2.60 14.42 -27.18
CA GLY A 451 -3.32 15.52 -26.53
C GLY A 451 -4.02 15.09 -25.24
N ARG A 452 -5.36 15.00 -25.28
CA ARG A 452 -6.18 14.56 -24.13
C ARG A 452 -6.47 13.06 -24.09
N SER A 453 -6.11 12.29 -25.13
CA SER A 453 -6.25 10.84 -25.12
C SER A 453 -4.89 10.17 -24.89
N GLY A 454 -4.87 9.10 -24.12
CA GLY A 454 -3.70 8.24 -23.97
C GLY A 454 -4.09 6.76 -23.90
N SER A 455 -3.11 5.89 -24.11
CA SER A 455 -3.28 4.45 -23.95
C SER A 455 -2.04 3.81 -23.35
N TYR A 456 -2.23 2.69 -22.67
CA TYR A 456 -1.14 1.80 -22.26
C TYR A 456 -1.50 0.36 -22.62
N THR A 457 -0.49 -0.43 -22.95
CA THR A 457 -0.65 -1.79 -23.43
C THR A 457 0.30 -2.73 -22.71
N PHE A 458 -0.25 -3.75 -22.05
CA PHE A 458 0.53 -4.91 -21.64
C PHE A 458 0.66 -5.85 -22.84
N ALA A 459 1.88 -6.22 -23.19
CA ALA A 459 2.19 -7.31 -24.09
C ALA A 459 2.84 -8.43 -23.28
N PHE A 460 2.10 -9.52 -23.04
CA PHE A 460 2.55 -10.57 -22.13
C PHE A 460 3.61 -11.46 -22.79
N ASN A 461 4.69 -11.71 -22.08
CA ASN A 461 5.71 -12.67 -22.47
C ASN A 461 5.21 -14.08 -22.12
N LYS A 462 5.44 -15.07 -23.01
CA LYS A 462 4.85 -16.42 -22.89
C LYS A 462 5.92 -17.50 -22.83
N GLY A 463 5.73 -18.47 -21.95
CA GLY A 463 6.41 -19.76 -21.97
C GLY A 463 5.48 -20.88 -22.46
N GLY A 464 6.06 -22.07 -22.68
CA GLY A 464 5.35 -23.23 -23.17
C GLY A 464 4.95 -23.12 -24.65
N ASN A 465 3.73 -23.56 -24.98
CA ASN A 465 3.19 -23.54 -26.34
C ASN A 465 2.74 -22.13 -26.75
N ALA A 466 3.68 -21.33 -27.27
CA ALA A 466 3.44 -19.94 -27.67
C ALA A 466 2.35 -19.75 -28.76
N ALA A 467 1.90 -20.80 -29.45
CA ALA A 467 0.77 -20.75 -30.38
C ALA A 467 -0.60 -20.72 -29.69
N ARG A 468 -0.67 -20.92 -28.36
CA ARG A 468 -1.90 -20.80 -27.57
C ARG A 468 -2.01 -19.40 -26.95
N PRO A 469 -3.23 -18.82 -26.87
CA PRO A 469 -3.44 -17.55 -26.18
C PRO A 469 -3.29 -17.74 -24.67
N LEU A 470 -2.86 -16.71 -23.96
CA LEU A 470 -2.98 -16.69 -22.50
C LEU A 470 -4.44 -16.54 -22.06
N ILE A 471 -4.74 -17.05 -20.87
CA ILE A 471 -5.87 -16.59 -20.04
C ILE A 471 -5.29 -15.84 -18.83
N MET A 472 -5.77 -14.62 -18.63
CA MET A 472 -5.28 -13.68 -17.60
C MET A 472 -6.48 -12.99 -16.93
N TYR A 473 -6.35 -12.61 -15.66
CA TYR A 473 -7.38 -11.95 -14.85
C TYR A 473 -7.12 -10.45 -14.71
N ALA A 474 -8.04 -9.64 -15.22
CA ALA A 474 -7.95 -8.19 -15.17
C ALA A 474 -8.72 -7.62 -13.97
N LEU A 475 -8.10 -6.69 -13.24
CA LEU A 475 -8.76 -5.94 -12.17
C LEU A 475 -9.86 -5.00 -12.71
N PRO A 476 -10.89 -4.66 -11.92
CA PRO A 476 -12.02 -3.80 -12.32
C PRO A 476 -11.65 -2.51 -13.08
N HIS A 477 -10.60 -1.79 -12.66
CA HIS A 477 -10.20 -0.55 -13.31
C HIS A 477 -9.65 -0.74 -14.73
N HIS A 478 -9.00 -1.88 -15.04
CA HIS A 478 -8.63 -2.25 -16.41
C HIS A 478 -9.88 -2.51 -17.26
N VAL A 479 -10.86 -3.25 -16.72
CA VAL A 479 -12.10 -3.60 -17.42
C VAL A 479 -12.92 -2.36 -17.81
N GLN A 480 -12.77 -1.26 -17.06
CA GLN A 480 -13.38 0.04 -17.30
C GLN A 480 -12.62 0.94 -18.31
N SER A 481 -11.39 0.60 -18.66
CA SER A 481 -10.56 1.35 -19.62
C SER A 481 -10.15 0.56 -20.85
N PHE A 482 -10.46 -0.74 -20.95
CA PHE A 482 -10.17 -1.56 -22.12
C PHE A 482 -10.63 -0.95 -23.45
N ASP A 483 -9.78 -1.08 -24.47
CA ASP A 483 -10.15 -0.84 -25.86
C ASP A 483 -11.16 -1.89 -26.38
N GLY A 484 -11.72 -1.66 -27.57
CA GLY A 484 -12.71 -2.56 -28.17
C GLY A 484 -12.19 -4.00 -28.37
N VAL A 485 -10.92 -4.18 -28.73
CA VAL A 485 -10.32 -5.51 -28.94
C VAL A 485 -10.16 -6.24 -27.62
N THR A 486 -9.59 -5.59 -26.60
CA THR A 486 -9.39 -6.20 -25.27
C THR A 486 -10.73 -6.47 -24.56
N ALA A 487 -11.71 -5.58 -24.73
CA ALA A 487 -13.06 -5.79 -24.23
C ALA A 487 -13.76 -6.99 -24.90
N GLY A 488 -13.51 -7.22 -26.20
CA GLY A 488 -14.02 -8.40 -26.92
C GLY A 488 -13.40 -9.74 -26.49
N ALA A 489 -12.23 -9.72 -25.83
CA ALA A 489 -11.53 -10.92 -25.37
C ALA A 489 -11.96 -11.41 -23.96
N LYS A 490 -12.90 -10.72 -23.30
CA LYS A 490 -13.45 -11.13 -21.99
C LYS A 490 -14.26 -12.43 -22.12
N VAL A 491 -14.17 -13.30 -21.11
CA VAL A 491 -14.97 -14.54 -21.02
C VAL A 491 -15.77 -14.61 -19.71
N GLU A 492 -16.76 -15.48 -19.61
CA GLU A 492 -17.64 -15.59 -18.43
C GLU A 492 -16.99 -16.36 -17.25
N MET A 493 -15.78 -15.93 -16.89
CA MET A 493 -15.01 -16.45 -15.75
C MET A 493 -14.54 -15.27 -14.90
N ARG A 494 -14.76 -15.37 -13.59
CA ARG A 494 -14.49 -14.32 -12.60
C ARG A 494 -14.03 -14.95 -11.30
N LEU A 495 -13.11 -14.28 -10.61
CA LEU A 495 -12.60 -14.69 -9.31
C LEU A 495 -12.49 -13.48 -8.37
N GLN A 496 -12.76 -13.69 -7.09
CA GLN A 496 -12.66 -12.65 -6.07
C GLN A 496 -11.16 -12.33 -5.86
N THR A 497 -10.82 -11.05 -5.78
CA THR A 497 -9.52 -10.63 -5.23
C THR A 497 -9.68 -10.27 -3.77
N THR A 498 -8.60 -10.34 -2.99
CA THR A 498 -8.61 -9.99 -1.57
C THR A 498 -9.10 -8.55 -1.34
N THR A 499 -8.52 -7.55 -2.02
CA THR A 499 -8.75 -6.11 -1.76
C THR A 499 -9.10 -5.23 -2.99
N LYS A 500 -9.25 -5.81 -4.19
CA LYS A 500 -9.44 -5.09 -5.47
C LYS A 500 -10.74 -5.48 -6.20
N GLY A 501 -11.78 -5.90 -5.49
CA GLY A 501 -13.05 -6.35 -6.07
C GLY A 501 -12.97 -7.70 -6.79
N VAL A 502 -13.78 -7.89 -7.83
CA VAL A 502 -13.83 -9.14 -8.62
C VAL A 502 -13.00 -8.98 -9.89
N ALA A 503 -12.02 -9.86 -10.10
CA ALA A 503 -11.23 -9.88 -11.32
C ALA A 503 -11.93 -10.66 -12.45
N GLN A 504 -11.73 -10.19 -13.67
CA GLN A 504 -12.40 -10.62 -14.89
C GLN A 504 -11.42 -11.36 -15.81
N ALA A 505 -11.70 -12.62 -16.17
CA ALA A 505 -10.85 -13.37 -17.09
C ALA A 505 -10.93 -12.80 -18.52
N VAL A 506 -9.79 -12.77 -19.19
CA VAL A 506 -9.59 -12.31 -20.58
C VAL A 506 -8.68 -13.33 -21.27
N ILE A 507 -9.04 -13.76 -22.48
CA ILE A 507 -8.20 -14.68 -23.28
C ILE A 507 -7.51 -13.87 -24.38
N ALA A 508 -6.35 -13.29 -24.04
CA ALA A 508 -5.55 -12.47 -24.94
C ALA A 508 -4.08 -12.40 -24.51
N ASP A 509 -3.17 -12.31 -25.50
CA ASP A 509 -1.72 -12.12 -25.28
C ASP A 509 -1.34 -10.65 -25.08
N ARG A 510 -2.27 -9.73 -25.32
CA ARG A 510 -2.11 -8.28 -25.14
C ARG A 510 -3.38 -7.68 -24.56
N TRP A 511 -3.25 -6.69 -23.69
CA TRP A 511 -4.35 -5.86 -23.20
C TRP A 511 -4.03 -4.39 -23.46
N THR A 512 -4.92 -3.66 -24.11
CA THR A 512 -4.83 -2.20 -24.29
C THR A 512 -5.91 -1.51 -23.47
N MET A 513 -5.49 -0.53 -22.68
CA MET A 513 -6.32 0.35 -21.88
C MET A 513 -6.20 1.78 -22.42
N VAL A 514 -7.28 2.55 -22.36
CA VAL A 514 -7.44 3.88 -22.97
C VAL A 514 -8.00 4.87 -21.96
N GLU A 515 -7.34 6.01 -21.83
CA GLU A 515 -7.74 7.14 -21.00
C GLU A 515 -8.04 8.36 -21.89
N ASN A 516 -9.32 8.58 -22.20
CA ASN A 516 -9.77 9.61 -23.14
C ASN A 516 -9.81 11.04 -22.57
N ASN A 517 -9.57 11.20 -21.26
CA ASN A 517 -9.72 12.47 -20.54
C ASN A 517 -8.48 12.78 -19.69
N LEU A 518 -7.29 12.68 -20.29
CA LEU A 518 -6.04 13.03 -19.63
C LEU A 518 -6.08 14.47 -19.07
N PRO A 519 -5.50 14.73 -17.88
CA PRO A 519 -5.40 16.06 -17.27
C PRO A 519 -4.31 16.92 -17.94
N ALA A 520 -4.24 16.91 -19.27
CA ALA A 520 -3.19 17.55 -20.07
C ALA A 520 -3.00 19.04 -19.73
N ASP A 521 -4.09 19.73 -19.42
CA ASP A 521 -4.12 21.16 -19.08
C ASP A 521 -3.70 21.49 -17.63
N VAL A 522 -3.65 20.53 -16.70
CA VAL A 522 -3.17 20.75 -15.32
C VAL A 522 -1.78 21.38 -15.32
N GLY A 523 -1.65 22.54 -14.67
CA GLY A 523 -0.37 23.20 -14.36
C GLY A 523 -0.24 23.49 -12.88
N PHE A 524 0.60 24.46 -12.51
CA PHE A 524 0.80 24.86 -11.11
C PHE A 524 -0.39 25.61 -10.47
N ALA A 525 -1.25 26.23 -11.28
CA ALA A 525 -2.42 26.96 -10.80
C ALA A 525 -3.50 26.01 -10.23
N PRO A 526 -4.33 26.47 -9.27
CA PRO A 526 -5.56 25.78 -8.88
C PRO A 526 -6.36 25.37 -10.11
N TRP A 527 -6.89 24.15 -10.11
CA TRP A 527 -7.47 23.52 -11.28
C TRP A 527 -8.70 22.68 -10.91
N SER A 528 -9.62 22.51 -11.85
CA SER A 528 -10.66 21.48 -11.76
C SER A 528 -11.07 20.96 -13.15
N PRO A 529 -11.56 19.70 -13.27
CA PRO A 529 -12.02 19.15 -14.54
C PRO A 529 -13.14 19.97 -15.20
N ALA A 530 -13.90 20.74 -14.41
CA ALA A 530 -15.03 21.54 -14.85
C ALA A 530 -14.68 23.00 -15.21
N ARG A 531 -13.48 23.49 -14.89
CA ARG A 531 -13.11 24.92 -15.08
C ARG A 531 -11.72 25.15 -15.69
N GLY A 532 -10.88 24.12 -15.83
CA GLY A 532 -9.47 24.30 -16.17
C GLY A 532 -8.69 24.97 -15.04
N SER A 533 -7.59 25.65 -15.36
CA SER A 533 -6.71 26.34 -14.40
C SER A 533 -7.11 27.80 -14.17
N ALA A 534 -7.22 28.21 -12.90
CA ALA A 534 -7.48 29.58 -12.49
C ALA A 534 -6.17 30.40 -12.39
N THR A 535 -5.83 31.16 -13.44
CA THR A 535 -4.59 31.95 -13.57
C THR A 535 -4.75 33.45 -13.24
N THR A 536 -5.95 33.85 -12.82
CA THR A 536 -6.34 35.21 -12.45
C THR A 536 -7.24 35.18 -11.22
N LEU A 537 -7.01 36.06 -10.25
CA LEU A 537 -7.78 36.17 -9.00
C LEU A 537 -8.27 37.61 -8.77
N ASN A 538 -9.28 37.76 -7.92
CA ASN A 538 -9.83 39.04 -7.49
C ASN A 538 -8.76 39.93 -6.80
N GLY A 539 -8.76 41.24 -7.04
CA GLY A 539 -7.79 42.19 -6.47
C GLY A 539 -7.71 42.16 -4.94
N ASN A 540 -8.84 41.91 -4.26
CA ASN A 540 -8.87 41.78 -2.80
C ASN A 540 -8.16 40.50 -2.33
N VAL A 541 -8.36 39.39 -3.05
CA VAL A 541 -7.66 38.12 -2.82
C VAL A 541 -6.16 38.28 -3.04
N MET A 542 -5.75 38.91 -4.16
CA MET A 542 -4.34 39.18 -4.46
C MET A 542 -3.67 40.03 -3.38
N THR A 543 -4.38 41.03 -2.85
CA THR A 543 -3.89 41.89 -1.75
C THR A 543 -3.70 41.09 -0.46
N LEU A 544 -4.69 40.29 -0.06
CA LEU A 544 -4.60 39.46 1.13
C LEU A 544 -3.50 38.39 1.01
N MET A 545 -3.39 37.73 -0.14
CA MET A 545 -2.31 36.78 -0.44
C MET A 545 -0.93 37.43 -0.33
N ASN A 546 -0.73 38.62 -0.90
CA ASN A 546 0.56 39.32 -0.82
C ASN A 546 0.94 39.67 0.63
N ASN A 547 -0.03 40.06 1.46
CA ASN A 547 0.20 40.35 2.89
C ASN A 547 0.58 39.08 3.69
N VAL A 548 -0.15 37.98 3.49
CA VAL A 548 0.12 36.68 4.13
C VAL A 548 1.46 36.11 3.66
N ALA A 549 1.74 36.14 2.36
CA ALA A 549 2.98 35.64 1.79
C ALA A 549 4.20 36.45 2.25
N GLY A 550 4.05 37.76 2.45
CA GLY A 550 5.08 38.59 3.07
C GLY A 550 5.53 38.05 4.43
N GLN A 551 4.59 37.50 5.22
CA GLN A 551 4.89 36.82 6.48
C GLN A 551 5.46 35.42 6.25
N GLU A 552 4.76 34.56 5.49
CA GLU A 552 5.17 33.16 5.28
C GLU A 552 6.57 33.04 4.65
N LEU A 553 6.91 33.89 3.67
CA LEU A 553 8.25 33.92 3.06
C LEU A 553 9.32 34.52 3.99
N ASN A 554 8.95 35.23 5.07
CA ASN A 554 9.91 35.75 6.04
C ASN A 554 10.38 34.71 7.06
N GLN A 555 9.64 33.61 7.24
CA GLN A 555 10.00 32.50 8.13
C GLN A 555 11.40 31.94 7.85
N ASP A 556 12.05 31.32 8.83
CA ASP A 556 13.26 30.53 8.55
C ASP A 556 12.89 29.31 7.71
N PHE A 557 13.53 29.20 6.53
CA PHE A 557 13.37 28.07 5.62
C PHE A 557 14.23 26.90 6.09
N ASN A 558 15.50 27.11 6.42
CA ASN A 558 16.42 26.05 6.82
C ASN A 558 15.94 25.33 8.09
N ALA A 559 15.37 26.06 9.06
CA ALA A 559 14.75 25.46 10.25
C ALA A 559 13.49 24.60 9.95
N GLN A 560 12.87 24.76 8.77
CA GLN A 560 11.71 23.99 8.32
C GLN A 560 12.04 22.95 7.22
N THR A 561 13.19 23.08 6.54
CA THR A 561 13.54 22.24 5.37
C THR A 561 14.82 21.43 5.56
N ASN A 562 15.65 21.66 6.57
CA ASN A 562 16.90 20.91 6.80
C ASN A 562 16.75 19.99 8.02
N LEU A 563 15.81 19.06 7.92
CA LEU A 563 15.42 18.15 9.01
C LEU A 563 16.19 16.82 8.90
N ASP A 564 16.02 15.93 9.87
CA ASP A 564 16.60 14.57 9.86
C ASP A 564 15.83 13.57 9.00
N SER A 565 14.73 14.00 8.37
CA SER A 565 13.87 13.21 7.49
C SER A 565 13.76 13.87 6.11
N MET A 566 13.83 13.08 5.04
CA MET A 566 13.54 13.52 3.69
C MET A 566 12.06 13.91 3.54
N TYR A 567 11.13 13.16 4.15
CA TYR A 567 9.69 13.44 4.12
C TYR A 567 9.36 14.87 4.57
N PHE A 568 9.66 15.19 5.84
CA PHE A 568 9.34 16.51 6.39
C PHE A 568 10.10 17.65 5.69
N SER A 569 11.37 17.41 5.31
CA SER A 569 12.17 18.37 4.55
C SER A 569 11.55 18.70 3.18
N GLY A 570 11.09 17.67 2.46
CA GLY A 570 10.38 17.79 1.20
C GLY A 570 9.09 18.61 1.34
N LYS A 571 8.27 18.32 2.35
CA LYS A 571 7.03 19.07 2.63
C LYS A 571 7.29 20.56 2.86
N GLY A 572 8.33 20.90 3.62
CA GLY A 572 8.77 22.30 3.78
C GLY A 572 9.18 22.96 2.46
N LEU A 573 9.96 22.27 1.62
CA LEU A 573 10.38 22.80 0.30
C LEU A 573 9.18 23.00 -0.65
N ALA A 574 8.24 22.05 -0.68
CA ALA A 574 7.05 22.12 -1.52
C ALA A 574 6.08 23.24 -1.07
N LYS A 575 5.93 23.45 0.25
CA LYS A 575 5.22 24.60 0.83
C LYS A 575 5.80 25.93 0.35
N PHE A 576 7.11 26.13 0.47
CA PHE A 576 7.72 27.38 0.03
C PHE A 576 7.69 27.54 -1.49
N ALA A 577 7.80 26.45 -2.25
CA ALA A 577 7.57 26.46 -3.69
C ALA A 577 6.15 26.93 -4.06
N SER A 578 5.10 26.39 -3.43
CA SER A 578 3.71 26.77 -3.75
C SER A 578 3.41 28.24 -3.38
N ILE A 579 3.98 28.75 -2.28
CA ILE A 579 3.93 30.18 -1.95
C ILE A 579 4.61 31.02 -3.03
N VAL A 580 5.87 30.73 -3.36
CA VAL A 580 6.65 31.53 -4.32
C VAL A 580 5.99 31.54 -5.70
N TYR A 581 5.43 30.40 -6.15
CA TYR A 581 4.60 30.32 -7.34
C TYR A 581 3.35 31.21 -7.26
N ALA A 582 2.54 31.05 -6.20
CA ALA A 582 1.29 31.80 -6.05
C ALA A 582 1.53 33.32 -5.98
N VAL A 583 2.62 33.75 -5.34
CA VAL A 583 3.01 35.16 -5.27
C VAL A 583 3.40 35.72 -6.64
N ARG A 584 4.13 34.95 -7.46
CA ARG A 584 4.50 35.36 -8.82
C ARG A 584 3.27 35.41 -9.74
N ASP A 585 2.52 34.31 -9.82
CA ASP A 585 1.55 34.08 -10.89
C ASP A 585 0.11 34.40 -10.52
N LEU A 586 -0.27 34.37 -9.24
CA LEU A 586 -1.67 34.50 -8.84
C LEU A 586 -1.94 35.84 -8.15
N SER A 587 -1.05 36.31 -7.26
CA SER A 587 -1.09 37.67 -6.67
C SER A 587 -0.14 38.69 -7.32
N LYS A 588 0.49 38.32 -8.44
CA LYS A 588 1.22 39.19 -9.39
C LYS A 588 2.32 40.07 -8.78
N ASN A 589 3.04 39.59 -7.77
CA ASN A 589 4.11 40.31 -7.06
C ASN A 589 5.50 39.69 -7.32
N PRO A 590 6.13 39.97 -8.48
CA PRO A 590 7.39 39.33 -8.87
C PRO A 590 8.58 39.68 -7.95
N GLY A 591 8.57 40.84 -7.30
CA GLY A 591 9.66 41.26 -6.41
C GLY A 591 9.68 40.47 -5.09
N LEU A 592 8.51 40.21 -4.50
CA LEU A 592 8.38 39.35 -3.33
C LEU A 592 8.64 37.88 -3.69
N ALA A 593 8.12 37.42 -4.83
CA ALA A 593 8.40 36.07 -5.32
C ALA A 593 9.90 35.84 -5.55
N ASN A 594 10.63 36.81 -6.13
CA ASN A 594 12.08 36.70 -6.31
C ASN A 594 12.81 36.59 -4.97
N ALA A 595 12.44 37.40 -3.97
CA ALA A 595 13.02 37.32 -2.63
C ALA A 595 12.82 35.93 -1.99
N GLY A 596 11.61 35.37 -2.11
CA GLY A 596 11.29 34.02 -1.67
C GLY A 596 12.03 32.93 -2.46
N LEU A 597 12.19 33.10 -3.78
CA LEU A 597 12.88 32.16 -4.65
C LEU A 597 14.38 32.02 -4.32
N GLN A 598 15.06 33.12 -3.95
CA GLN A 598 16.46 33.03 -3.52
C GLN A 598 16.58 32.22 -2.22
N LYS A 599 15.69 32.45 -1.23
CA LYS A 599 15.65 31.63 0.01
C LYS A 599 15.36 30.15 -0.30
N LEU A 600 14.43 29.87 -1.21
CA LEU A 600 14.07 28.52 -1.63
C LEU A 600 15.25 27.81 -2.31
N LYS A 601 15.99 28.48 -3.21
CA LYS A 601 17.20 27.93 -3.83
C LYS A 601 18.29 27.60 -2.81
N THR A 602 18.56 28.49 -1.86
CA THR A 602 19.53 28.22 -0.79
C THR A 602 19.11 27.03 0.08
N ALA A 603 17.83 26.91 0.40
CA ALA A 603 17.29 25.76 1.15
C ALA A 603 17.37 24.44 0.36
N PHE A 604 17.14 24.49 -0.96
CA PHE A 604 17.21 23.32 -1.85
C PHE A 604 18.65 22.89 -2.15
N ASP A 605 19.59 23.83 -2.26
CA ASP A 605 21.01 23.54 -2.52
C ASP A 605 21.64 22.66 -1.42
N VAL A 606 21.17 22.76 -0.17
CA VAL A 606 21.58 21.84 0.92
C VAL A 606 21.47 20.36 0.48
N PHE A 607 20.40 20.00 -0.24
CA PHE A 607 20.15 18.64 -0.70
C PHE A 607 20.91 18.31 -1.99
N VAL A 608 20.98 19.26 -2.93
CA VAL A 608 21.79 19.09 -4.16
C VAL A 608 23.28 18.91 -3.83
N GLN A 609 23.78 19.59 -2.81
CA GLN A 609 25.14 19.42 -2.31
C GLN A 609 25.32 18.18 -1.41
N ASN A 610 24.22 17.49 -1.07
CA ASN A 610 24.14 16.33 -0.19
C ASN A 610 24.68 16.60 1.23
N ARG A 611 24.28 17.75 1.80
CA ARG A 611 24.73 18.31 3.10
C ARG A 611 23.62 18.36 4.17
N GLN A 612 22.43 17.84 3.88
CA GLN A 612 21.33 17.70 4.83
C GLN A 612 21.70 16.76 6.00
N ARG A 613 20.97 16.85 7.12
CA ARG A 613 21.30 16.15 8.38
C ARG A 613 21.50 14.63 8.25
N ASN A 614 20.80 13.97 7.33
CA ASN A 614 21.08 12.60 6.88
C ASN A 614 21.31 12.59 5.36
N PRO A 615 22.58 12.58 4.88
CA PRO A 615 22.90 12.51 3.45
C PRO A 615 22.32 11.29 2.75
N LEU A 616 22.19 11.37 1.42
CA LEU A 616 21.82 10.26 0.56
C LEU A 616 23.07 9.53 0.04
N ASN A 617 22.99 8.22 -0.11
CA ASN A 617 23.92 7.41 -0.90
C ASN A 617 23.19 6.78 -2.08
N TYR A 618 23.90 6.53 -3.18
CA TYR A 618 23.47 5.54 -4.17
C TYR A 618 24.03 4.18 -3.76
N GLU A 619 23.16 3.30 -3.27
CA GLU A 619 23.55 1.95 -2.86
C GLU A 619 23.47 0.99 -4.05
N THR A 620 24.40 0.03 -4.17
CA THR A 620 24.52 -0.83 -5.35
C THR A 620 24.03 -2.27 -5.17
N ALA A 621 23.49 -2.62 -4.00
CA ALA A 621 23.00 -3.97 -3.69
C ALA A 621 21.57 -4.21 -4.20
N TRP A 622 20.67 -3.22 -4.10
CA TRP A 622 19.37 -3.21 -4.79
C TRP A 622 19.34 -2.22 -5.97
N ARG A 623 20.25 -1.24 -5.97
CA ARG A 623 20.42 -0.15 -6.94
C ARG A 623 19.35 0.92 -6.78
N GLY A 624 19.69 1.92 -5.99
CA GLY A 624 18.81 3.06 -5.72
C GLY A 624 19.41 4.11 -4.79
N VAL A 625 18.67 5.21 -4.60
CA VAL A 625 19.03 6.32 -3.72
C VAL A 625 18.42 6.08 -2.34
N VAL A 626 19.23 6.05 -1.29
CA VAL A 626 18.76 5.80 0.09
C VAL A 626 19.39 6.77 1.09
N SER A 627 18.66 7.09 2.17
CA SER A 627 19.19 7.86 3.30
C SER A 627 20.24 7.06 4.09
N VAL A 628 21.24 7.73 4.66
CA VAL A 628 22.16 7.08 5.63
C VAL A 628 21.49 6.75 6.97
N ALA A 629 20.26 7.22 7.21
CA ALA A 629 19.59 7.10 8.51
C ALA A 629 19.34 5.63 8.91
N GLY A 630 18.77 4.82 8.01
CA GLY A 630 18.35 3.45 8.29
C GLY A 630 19.47 2.41 8.33
N TYR A 631 20.71 2.82 8.08
CA TYR A 631 21.89 2.03 8.44
C TYR A 631 22.17 2.06 9.96
N ARG A 632 21.42 2.86 10.74
CA ARG A 632 21.48 2.91 12.21
C ARG A 632 20.25 2.28 12.87
N ASP A 633 19.07 2.52 12.31
CA ASP A 633 17.77 2.02 12.78
C ASP A 633 16.79 1.96 11.58
N PRO A 634 16.30 0.77 11.18
CA PRO A 634 15.46 0.58 9.99
C PRO A 634 14.22 1.48 9.91
N GLY A 635 13.64 1.89 11.04
CA GLY A 635 12.44 2.74 11.07
C GLY A 635 12.69 4.23 10.81
N LEU A 636 13.96 4.68 10.79
CA LEU A 636 14.26 6.10 10.57
C LEU A 636 13.93 6.57 9.15
N ASP A 637 13.36 7.77 9.09
CA ASP A 637 12.82 8.37 7.86
C ASP A 637 11.78 7.47 7.18
N PHE A 638 10.78 7.02 7.97
CA PHE A 638 9.61 6.24 7.55
C PHE A 638 9.97 4.96 6.78
N GLY A 639 11.01 4.24 7.23
CA GLY A 639 11.51 3.06 6.54
C GLY A 639 12.20 3.34 5.19
N GLY A 640 12.41 4.61 4.83
CA GLY A 640 12.87 5.00 3.50
C GLY A 640 14.24 4.42 3.11
N THR A 641 15.13 4.15 4.07
CA THR A 641 16.39 3.45 3.74
C THR A 641 16.16 2.02 3.24
N TYR A 642 15.03 1.41 3.61
CA TYR A 642 14.55 0.11 3.16
C TYR A 642 13.58 0.24 1.96
N TYR A 643 13.57 1.38 1.25
CA TYR A 643 12.72 1.66 0.09
C TYR A 643 11.22 1.83 0.35
N ASN A 644 10.78 2.10 1.59
CA ASN A 644 9.46 2.69 1.79
C ASN A 644 9.39 4.08 1.11
N ASP A 645 8.21 4.48 0.68
CA ASP A 645 7.77 5.89 0.57
C ASP A 645 8.57 6.84 -0.34
N HIS A 646 9.53 6.33 -1.13
CA HIS A 646 10.38 7.14 -2.02
C HIS A 646 9.57 8.04 -2.96
N HIS A 647 8.46 7.56 -3.51
CA HIS A 647 7.52 8.35 -4.31
C HIS A 647 6.89 9.52 -3.54
N PHE A 648 6.39 9.32 -2.30
CA PHE A 648 5.91 10.40 -1.44
C PHE A 648 7.05 11.39 -1.13
N HIS A 649 8.18 10.88 -0.61
CA HIS A 649 9.30 11.67 -0.13
C HIS A 649 9.90 12.52 -1.26
N TYR A 650 10.28 11.87 -2.36
CA TYR A 650 10.98 12.52 -3.47
C TYR A 650 10.04 13.29 -4.39
N GLY A 651 8.75 12.94 -4.46
CA GLY A 651 7.72 13.72 -5.16
C GLY A 651 7.69 15.18 -4.72
N TYR A 652 7.86 15.46 -3.42
CA TYR A 652 7.98 16.82 -2.89
C TYR A 652 9.21 17.59 -3.41
N PHE A 653 10.39 16.95 -3.48
CA PHE A 653 11.61 17.59 -4.01
C PHE A 653 11.49 17.82 -5.53
N VAL A 654 10.91 16.87 -6.27
CA VAL A 654 10.68 16.99 -7.71
C VAL A 654 9.68 18.12 -8.02
N TYR A 655 8.61 18.26 -7.22
CA TYR A 655 7.68 19.39 -7.33
C TYR A 655 8.37 20.73 -7.04
N ALA A 656 9.14 20.83 -5.94
CA ALA A 656 9.85 22.06 -5.59
C ALA A 656 10.87 22.44 -6.68
N ALA A 657 11.62 21.48 -7.22
CA ALA A 657 12.53 21.69 -8.34
C ALA A 657 11.81 22.14 -9.63
N ALA A 658 10.63 21.58 -9.93
CA ALA A 658 9.83 22.00 -11.07
C ALA A 658 9.37 23.46 -10.94
N VAL A 659 8.97 23.91 -9.74
CA VAL A 659 8.67 25.33 -9.49
C VAL A 659 9.92 26.20 -9.61
N ILE A 660 11.07 25.78 -9.06
CA ILE A 660 12.33 26.55 -9.18
C ILE A 660 12.73 26.70 -10.64
N GLY A 661 12.76 25.62 -11.42
CA GLY A 661 13.12 25.65 -12.85
C GLY A 661 12.12 26.38 -13.74
N TYR A 662 10.84 26.45 -13.32
CA TYR A 662 9.82 27.27 -13.98
C TYR A 662 10.06 28.77 -13.74
N LEU A 663 10.46 29.16 -12.51
CA LEU A 663 10.66 30.55 -12.10
C LEU A 663 12.09 31.10 -12.29
N ASP A 664 13.06 30.22 -12.53
CA ASP A 664 14.40 30.53 -13.05
C ASP A 664 14.89 29.37 -13.94
N PRO A 665 14.72 29.46 -15.27
CA PRO A 665 15.18 28.45 -16.22
C PRO A 665 16.70 28.23 -16.19
N ALA A 666 17.50 29.24 -15.81
CA ALA A 666 18.95 29.09 -15.76
C ALA A 666 19.39 28.16 -14.63
N TRP A 667 18.58 28.04 -13.55
CA TRP A 667 18.83 27.10 -12.45
C TRP A 667 18.93 25.64 -12.92
N LEU A 668 18.21 25.25 -13.99
CA LEU A 668 18.29 23.91 -14.58
C LEU A 668 19.69 23.58 -15.14
N SER A 669 20.46 24.60 -15.55
CA SER A 669 21.83 24.47 -16.07
C SER A 669 22.94 24.71 -15.03
N GLN A 670 22.58 25.07 -13.79
CA GLN A 670 23.55 25.36 -12.74
C GLN A 670 24.06 24.07 -12.08
N GLY A 671 25.37 23.81 -12.18
CA GLY A 671 26.04 22.71 -11.49
C GLY A 671 25.42 21.33 -11.77
N ARG A 672 24.94 20.66 -10.71
CA ARG A 672 24.31 19.33 -10.76
C ARG A 672 22.79 19.34 -10.51
N ASN A 673 22.14 20.50 -10.55
CA ASN A 673 20.73 20.68 -10.17
C ASN A 673 19.78 19.72 -10.91
N LYS A 674 19.72 19.79 -12.25
CA LYS A 674 18.87 18.91 -13.07
C LYS A 674 19.23 17.44 -12.91
N ALA A 675 20.52 17.11 -12.83
CA ALA A 675 21.00 15.73 -12.66
C ALA A 675 20.54 15.12 -11.32
N TRP A 676 20.64 15.87 -10.21
CA TRP A 676 20.20 15.42 -8.89
C TRP A 676 18.69 15.15 -8.82
N VAL A 677 17.87 16.00 -9.44
CA VAL A 677 16.42 15.78 -9.50
C VAL A 677 16.07 14.62 -10.45
N ASN A 678 16.74 14.51 -11.60
CA ASN A 678 16.59 13.36 -12.50
C ASN A 678 16.98 12.03 -11.84
N MET A 679 17.98 12.03 -10.96
CA MET A 679 18.38 10.86 -10.17
C MET A 679 17.27 10.43 -9.20
N LEU A 680 16.61 11.37 -8.50
CA LEU A 680 15.46 11.03 -7.65
C LEU A 680 14.27 10.50 -8.47
N VAL A 681 13.95 11.13 -9.61
CA VAL A 681 12.89 10.67 -10.52
C VAL A 681 13.18 9.25 -11.03
N ARG A 682 14.43 8.96 -11.39
CA ARG A 682 14.85 7.63 -11.81
C ARG A 682 14.80 6.60 -10.68
N ASP A 683 14.87 6.98 -9.40
CA ASP A 683 14.74 6.01 -8.33
C ASP A 683 13.31 5.46 -8.19
N PHE A 684 12.30 6.33 -8.03
CA PHE A 684 10.92 5.87 -7.79
C PHE A 684 10.13 5.57 -9.08
N ALA A 685 10.50 6.19 -10.20
CA ALA A 685 9.71 6.20 -11.44
C ALA A 685 10.56 6.12 -12.74
N ASN A 686 11.62 5.30 -12.75
CA ASN A 686 12.35 4.98 -14.00
C ASN A 686 11.39 4.42 -15.07
N SER A 687 11.46 4.94 -16.29
CA SER A 687 10.60 4.52 -17.41
C SER A 687 11.17 3.40 -18.28
N VAL A 688 12.39 2.93 -18.01
CA VAL A 688 13.03 1.84 -18.76
C VAL A 688 13.68 0.84 -17.81
N HIS A 689 13.97 -0.36 -18.30
CA HIS A 689 14.95 -1.24 -17.68
C HIS A 689 16.36 -0.70 -17.97
N GLY A 690 17.25 -0.70 -16.98
CA GLY A 690 18.63 -0.24 -17.16
C GLY A 690 19.46 -0.39 -15.89
N ASP A 691 20.77 -0.23 -16.00
CA ASP A 691 21.69 -0.60 -14.93
C ASP A 691 21.48 0.12 -13.61
N PHE A 692 21.15 1.42 -13.62
CA PHE A 692 21.18 2.21 -12.38
C PHE A 692 19.93 2.10 -11.51
N PHE A 693 18.77 1.78 -12.09
CA PHE A 693 17.49 1.80 -11.35
C PHE A 693 16.49 0.83 -11.98
N PRO A 694 15.69 0.10 -11.17
CA PRO A 694 14.67 -0.80 -11.69
C PRO A 694 13.54 -0.01 -12.36
N PHE A 695 12.90 -0.59 -13.37
CA PHE A 695 11.71 -0.01 -14.02
C PHE A 695 10.59 0.24 -13.00
N SER A 696 10.08 1.46 -12.93
CA SER A 696 8.87 1.85 -12.20
C SER A 696 8.81 1.29 -10.77
N ARG A 697 9.81 1.60 -9.94
CA ARG A 697 9.98 1.04 -8.58
C ARG A 697 8.68 1.10 -7.77
N SER A 698 8.17 2.29 -7.51
CA SER A 698 6.97 2.49 -6.67
C SER A 698 5.69 2.24 -7.47
N PHE A 699 5.50 2.91 -8.61
CA PHE A 699 4.26 2.81 -9.38
C PHE A 699 4.09 1.42 -10.00
N ASP A 700 2.96 0.79 -9.73
CA ASP A 700 2.59 -0.51 -10.28
C ASP A 700 1.47 -0.34 -11.31
N TRP A 701 1.80 -0.60 -12.58
CA TRP A 701 0.88 -0.39 -13.69
C TRP A 701 -0.29 -1.39 -13.71
N TYR A 702 -0.17 -2.55 -13.06
CA TYR A 702 -1.24 -3.56 -12.98
C TYR A 702 -2.22 -3.26 -11.83
N HIS A 703 -1.75 -2.65 -10.73
CA HIS A 703 -2.65 -2.15 -9.68
C HIS A 703 -3.20 -0.74 -9.96
N GLY A 704 -2.51 0.03 -10.81
CA GLY A 704 -2.91 1.38 -11.21
C GLY A 704 -2.58 2.46 -10.18
N HIS A 705 -1.65 2.20 -9.26
CA HIS A 705 -1.16 3.10 -8.23
C HIS A 705 0.22 2.63 -7.74
N SER A 706 0.88 3.40 -6.89
CA SER A 706 2.13 2.96 -6.25
C SER A 706 1.90 2.07 -5.04
N TRP A 707 2.86 1.18 -4.77
CA TRP A 707 3.01 0.51 -3.48
C TRP A 707 4.05 1.24 -2.63
N ALA A 708 3.71 1.49 -1.36
CA ALA A 708 4.50 2.22 -0.38
C ALA A 708 5.60 1.33 0.21
N LYS A 709 5.22 0.24 0.90
CA LYS A 709 6.15 -0.68 1.59
C LYS A 709 7.27 -1.24 0.69
N GLY A 710 8.51 -1.03 1.13
CA GLY A 710 9.74 -1.55 0.56
C GLY A 710 10.14 -2.92 1.13
N LEU A 711 11.35 -3.03 1.66
CA LEU A 711 12.04 -4.28 1.98
C LEU A 711 11.73 -4.83 3.39
N PHE A 712 10.45 -4.81 3.78
CA PHE A 712 9.94 -5.44 5.00
C PHE A 712 9.09 -6.67 4.66
N GLU A 713 9.30 -7.79 5.38
CA GLU A 713 8.40 -8.95 5.30
C GLU A 713 7.06 -8.57 5.96
N SER A 714 5.93 -8.95 5.35
CA SER A 714 4.60 -8.53 5.82
C SER A 714 3.58 -9.62 5.54
N ALA A 715 2.83 -10.03 6.56
CA ALA A 715 1.82 -11.09 6.45
C ALA A 715 0.59 -10.65 5.62
N ASP A 716 0.40 -9.34 5.43
CA ASP A 716 -0.64 -8.76 4.57
C ASP A 716 -0.12 -8.25 3.21
N GLY A 717 1.20 -8.34 2.96
CA GLY A 717 1.84 -7.96 1.70
C GLY A 717 2.21 -6.49 1.58
N LYS A 718 2.24 -5.97 0.35
CA LYS A 718 2.43 -4.55 0.05
C LYS A 718 1.22 -3.72 0.46
N ASP A 719 1.45 -2.44 0.75
CA ASP A 719 0.39 -1.51 1.15
C ASP A 719 0.59 -0.10 0.60
N GLN A 720 -0.46 0.71 0.73
CA GLN A 720 -0.58 2.09 0.29
C GLN A 720 -1.60 2.80 1.21
N GLU A 721 -1.18 3.91 1.82
CA GLU A 721 -2.01 4.78 2.68
C GLU A 721 -2.33 6.10 1.94
N SER A 722 -1.31 6.93 1.71
CA SER A 722 -1.44 8.30 1.20
C SER A 722 -1.68 8.38 -0.33
N THR A 723 -2.91 8.10 -0.75
CA THR A 723 -3.35 8.25 -2.16
C THR A 723 -3.12 9.64 -2.74
N SER A 724 -3.20 10.69 -1.90
CA SER A 724 -2.93 12.05 -2.33
C SER A 724 -1.44 12.30 -2.56
N GLU A 725 -0.53 11.76 -1.74
CA GLU A 725 0.92 11.87 -1.99
C GLU A 725 1.37 11.01 -3.19
N ASP A 726 0.76 9.84 -3.45
CA ASP A 726 1.00 9.07 -4.68
C ASP A 726 0.53 9.85 -5.93
N SER A 727 -0.63 10.51 -5.88
CA SER A 727 -1.07 11.40 -6.97
C SER A 727 -0.19 12.65 -7.12
N PHE A 728 0.32 13.18 -6.02
CA PHE A 728 1.21 14.32 -6.00
C PHE A 728 2.57 13.98 -6.61
N ALA A 729 3.07 12.75 -6.41
CA ALA A 729 4.27 12.24 -7.06
C ALA A 729 4.09 12.17 -8.59
N SER A 730 2.97 11.63 -9.09
CA SER A 730 2.65 11.62 -10.54
C SER A 730 2.54 13.03 -11.13
N TYR A 731 1.98 13.97 -10.38
CA TYR A 731 1.91 15.38 -10.76
C TYR A 731 3.28 16.07 -10.73
N ALA A 732 4.13 15.78 -9.75
CA ALA A 732 5.51 16.25 -9.70
C ALA A 732 6.31 15.77 -10.93
N LEU A 733 6.16 14.49 -11.32
CA LEU A 733 6.72 13.94 -12.56
C LEU A 733 6.23 14.70 -13.79
N LYS A 734 4.90 14.94 -13.91
CA LYS A 734 4.34 15.73 -15.02
C LYS A 734 5.01 17.10 -15.11
N MET A 735 5.06 17.84 -13.99
CA MET A 735 5.54 19.22 -13.98
C MET A 735 7.06 19.29 -14.18
N TRP A 736 7.84 18.33 -13.67
CA TRP A 736 9.27 18.25 -13.95
C TRP A 736 9.56 17.92 -15.42
N GLY A 737 8.79 17.00 -16.03
CA GLY A 737 8.87 16.74 -17.47
C GLY A 737 8.59 18.01 -18.29
N ARG A 738 7.48 18.69 -18.00
CA ARG A 738 7.10 19.95 -18.67
C ARG A 738 8.17 21.04 -18.54
N VAL A 739 8.79 21.20 -17.37
CA VAL A 739 9.79 22.24 -17.08
C VAL A 739 11.17 21.90 -17.65
N THR A 740 11.55 20.62 -17.69
CA THR A 740 12.84 20.18 -18.26
C THR A 740 12.80 19.94 -19.77
N GLY A 741 11.61 19.96 -20.37
CA GLY A 741 11.37 19.75 -21.80
C GLY A 741 10.98 18.31 -22.19
N ASP A 742 11.07 17.35 -21.26
CA ASP A 742 10.78 15.93 -21.48
C ASP A 742 9.27 15.67 -21.69
N VAL A 743 8.90 15.60 -22.97
CA VAL A 743 7.57 15.25 -23.48
C VAL A 743 7.10 13.88 -22.98
N ASN A 744 7.98 12.90 -22.84
CA ASN A 744 7.61 11.54 -22.47
C ASN A 744 7.34 11.43 -20.97
N MET A 745 8.10 12.14 -20.13
CA MET A 745 7.82 12.27 -18.70
C MET A 745 6.54 13.08 -18.44
N GLU A 746 6.31 14.17 -19.19
CA GLU A 746 5.06 14.95 -19.10
C GLU A 746 3.84 14.10 -19.51
N ALA A 747 3.95 13.34 -20.61
CA ALA A 747 2.92 12.42 -21.08
C ALA A 747 2.64 11.29 -20.08
N ARG A 748 3.70 10.68 -19.52
CA ARG A 748 3.58 9.61 -18.53
C ARG A 748 2.94 10.09 -17.23
N GLY A 749 3.30 11.28 -16.74
CA GLY A 749 2.65 11.89 -15.57
C GLY A 749 1.16 12.18 -15.79
N ASN A 750 0.76 12.63 -16.99
CA ASN A 750 -0.67 12.76 -17.35
C ASN A 750 -1.40 11.41 -17.30
N LEU A 751 -0.80 10.35 -17.86
CA LEU A 751 -1.43 9.02 -17.90
C LEU A 751 -1.50 8.37 -16.51
N MET A 752 -0.44 8.47 -15.70
CA MET A 752 -0.42 7.98 -14.31
C MET A 752 -1.53 8.63 -13.47
N LEU A 753 -1.70 9.97 -13.58
CA LEU A 753 -2.78 10.69 -12.89
C LEU A 753 -4.19 10.21 -13.29
N SER A 754 -4.41 9.88 -14.57
CA SER A 754 -5.69 9.34 -15.03
C SER A 754 -5.96 7.92 -14.52
N ILE A 755 -4.94 7.05 -14.57
CA ILE A 755 -5.03 5.69 -14.03
C ILE A 755 -5.28 5.73 -12.52
N GLN A 756 -4.60 6.62 -11.78
CA GLN A 756 -4.82 6.85 -10.34
C GLN A 756 -6.23 7.38 -10.05
N ALA A 757 -6.74 8.36 -10.81
CA ALA A 757 -8.10 8.85 -10.63
C ALA A 757 -9.14 7.73 -10.76
N ARG A 758 -8.91 6.78 -11.69
CA ARG A 758 -9.75 5.59 -11.86
C ARG A 758 -9.54 4.56 -10.76
N SER A 759 -8.30 4.17 -10.47
CA SER A 759 -7.96 3.09 -9.51
C SER A 759 -8.32 3.50 -8.07
N PHE A 760 -8.11 4.77 -7.69
CA PHE A 760 -8.48 5.28 -6.37
C PHE A 760 -10.00 5.31 -6.17
N GLN A 761 -10.80 5.76 -7.14
CA GLN A 761 -12.27 5.69 -7.04
C GLN A 761 -12.80 4.23 -7.07
N ASN A 762 -12.02 3.29 -7.63
CA ASN A 762 -12.35 1.86 -7.56
C ASN A 762 -12.02 1.24 -6.18
N TYR A 763 -10.89 1.58 -5.56
CA TYR A 763 -10.34 0.80 -4.45
C TYR A 763 -10.08 1.57 -3.14
N PHE A 764 -9.95 2.90 -3.16
CA PHE A 764 -9.53 3.69 -2.00
C PHE A 764 -10.59 4.71 -1.55
N LEU A 765 -11.12 5.47 -2.50
CA LEU A 765 -12.10 6.53 -2.30
C LEU A 765 -13.48 5.98 -2.65
N MET A 766 -14.22 5.58 -1.61
CA MET A 766 -15.49 4.85 -1.70
C MET A 766 -16.68 5.80 -1.60
N ASP A 767 -17.20 6.22 -2.75
CA ASP A 767 -18.54 6.81 -2.80
C ASP A 767 -19.63 5.73 -2.64
N SER A 768 -20.88 6.17 -2.42
CA SER A 768 -22.07 5.33 -2.22
C SER A 768 -22.37 4.30 -3.32
N GLY A 769 -21.77 4.44 -4.50
CA GLY A 769 -21.91 3.56 -5.66
C GLY A 769 -20.68 2.68 -5.92
N ASN A 770 -19.68 2.64 -5.03
CA ASN A 770 -18.57 1.70 -5.17
C ASN A 770 -19.09 0.24 -5.09
N THR A 771 -18.58 -0.64 -5.95
CA THR A 771 -18.98 -2.05 -6.05
C THR A 771 -17.82 -3.04 -5.92
N ASN A 772 -16.61 -2.54 -5.68
CA ASN A 772 -15.41 -3.38 -5.51
C ASN A 772 -15.11 -3.66 -4.03
N GLN A 773 -15.38 -2.68 -3.18
CA GLN A 773 -15.23 -2.78 -1.73
C GLN A 773 -16.50 -3.37 -1.11
N PRO A 774 -16.40 -4.12 0.00
CA PRO A 774 -17.57 -4.73 0.63
C PRO A 774 -18.52 -3.67 1.22
N ALA A 775 -19.83 -3.89 1.09
CA ALA A 775 -20.87 -2.96 1.54
C ALA A 775 -20.77 -2.60 3.03
N GLN A 776 -20.32 -3.54 3.87
CA GLN A 776 -20.06 -3.35 5.30
C GLN A 776 -18.94 -2.33 5.60
N PHE A 777 -18.11 -1.99 4.60
CA PHE A 777 -16.92 -1.15 4.75
C PHE A 777 -17.02 0.19 3.98
N ILE A 778 -17.78 0.26 2.89
CA ILE A 778 -17.98 1.49 2.08
C ILE A 778 -18.39 2.72 2.90
N GLY A 779 -19.11 2.52 4.02
CA GLY A 779 -19.49 3.59 4.96
C GLY A 779 -18.33 4.37 5.59
N ASN A 780 -17.08 3.86 5.50
CA ASN A 780 -15.85 4.51 5.96
C ASN A 780 -15.35 5.63 5.04
N LYS A 781 -15.85 5.67 3.79
CA LYS A 781 -15.49 6.59 2.69
C LYS A 781 -14.04 6.48 2.19
N VAL A 782 -13.06 6.31 3.05
CA VAL A 782 -11.69 5.97 2.64
C VAL A 782 -11.30 4.59 3.14
N THR A 783 -10.25 4.01 2.56
CA THR A 783 -9.66 2.76 3.06
C THR A 783 -9.00 2.91 4.41
N GLY A 784 -8.40 4.07 4.71
CA GLY A 784 -7.18 4.06 5.52
C GLY A 784 -6.09 3.32 4.74
N ILE A 785 -5.37 2.43 5.41
CA ILE A 785 -4.30 1.65 4.78
C ILE A 785 -4.91 0.48 3.99
N LEU A 786 -4.65 0.44 2.67
CA LEU A 786 -4.97 -0.72 1.83
C LEU A 786 -3.71 -1.56 1.64
N PHE A 787 -3.81 -2.84 1.97
CA PHE A 787 -2.81 -3.88 1.73
C PHE A 787 -3.19 -4.76 0.52
N GLU A 788 -2.29 -5.63 0.09
CA GLU A 788 -2.60 -6.73 -0.83
C GLU A 788 -3.61 -7.70 -0.20
N ASN A 789 -3.54 -7.96 1.11
CA ASN A 789 -4.42 -8.91 1.79
C ASN A 789 -5.63 -8.28 2.52
N LYS A 790 -5.48 -7.10 3.12
CA LYS A 790 -6.49 -6.46 3.99
C LYS A 790 -6.72 -4.99 3.69
N VAL A 791 -7.76 -4.43 4.28
CA VAL A 791 -8.02 -2.98 4.33
C VAL A 791 -8.37 -2.60 5.76
N ASP A 792 -7.71 -1.58 6.31
CA ASP A 792 -7.80 -1.19 7.71
C ASP A 792 -8.01 0.32 7.85
N HIS A 793 -9.18 0.74 8.39
CA HIS A 793 -9.60 2.14 8.51
C HIS A 793 -8.92 2.83 9.68
N ILE A 794 -7.60 2.94 9.55
CA ILE A 794 -6.66 3.43 10.56
C ILE A 794 -5.53 4.19 9.85
N THR A 795 -4.63 4.80 10.60
CA THR A 795 -3.30 5.22 10.11
C THR A 795 -2.20 4.65 11.00
N TYR A 796 -0.97 4.60 10.49
CA TYR A 796 0.19 4.18 11.31
C TYR A 796 0.38 5.05 12.58
N PHE A 797 -0.07 6.30 12.55
CA PHE A 797 0.09 7.30 13.61
C PHE A 797 -1.19 7.60 14.42
N GLY A 798 -2.31 6.90 14.19
CA GLY A 798 -3.50 6.98 15.04
C GLY A 798 -4.81 6.57 14.37
N ALA A 799 -5.91 6.64 15.15
CA ALA A 799 -7.27 6.29 14.72
C ALA A 799 -8.26 7.47 14.75
N ASN A 800 -7.76 8.70 14.86
CA ASN A 800 -8.59 9.91 14.79
C ASN A 800 -9.19 10.06 13.39
N THR A 801 -10.44 10.52 13.30
CA THR A 801 -11.16 10.67 12.01
C THR A 801 -10.44 11.63 11.07
N GLU A 802 -9.93 12.75 11.58
CA GLU A 802 -9.16 13.73 10.84
C GLU A 802 -7.79 13.20 10.36
N PHE A 803 -7.24 12.15 10.99
CA PHE A 803 -6.01 11.49 10.53
C PHE A 803 -6.35 10.59 9.33
N ILE A 804 -7.32 9.68 9.54
CA ILE A 804 -7.65 8.63 8.58
C ILE A 804 -8.25 9.22 7.29
N GLN A 805 -9.10 10.24 7.38
CA GLN A 805 -9.62 10.91 6.17
C GLN A 805 -8.59 11.90 5.61
N GLY A 806 -7.86 12.62 6.48
CA GLY A 806 -6.94 13.70 6.10
C GLY A 806 -5.69 13.22 5.33
N ILE A 807 -5.20 12.00 5.61
CA ILE A 807 -4.06 11.43 4.89
C ILE A 807 -4.35 11.22 3.39
N HIS A 808 -5.62 10.99 3.01
CA HIS A 808 -6.05 10.90 1.61
C HIS A 808 -6.33 12.27 0.96
N MET A 809 -6.10 13.38 1.67
CA MET A 809 -6.26 14.76 1.18
C MET A 809 -4.92 15.47 0.96
N ILE A 810 -3.96 15.28 1.88
CA ILE A 810 -2.69 16.00 1.93
C ILE A 810 -1.71 15.47 0.86
N PRO A 811 -1.01 16.34 0.09
CA PRO A 811 -1.17 17.78 -0.03
C PRO A 811 -2.30 18.17 -1.01
N LEU A 812 -3.05 19.23 -0.70
CA LEU A 812 -3.99 19.81 -1.65
C LEU A 812 -3.24 20.60 -2.73
N ALA A 813 -3.38 20.16 -3.99
CA ALA A 813 -2.70 20.72 -5.16
C ALA A 813 -3.59 20.65 -6.40
N ALA A 814 -3.13 21.19 -7.53
CA ALA A 814 -3.86 21.18 -8.80
C ALA A 814 -4.54 19.84 -9.20
N PRO A 815 -3.93 18.63 -9.02
CA PRO A 815 -4.61 17.37 -9.34
C PRO A 815 -5.66 16.90 -8.31
N SER A 816 -5.77 17.52 -7.12
CA SER A 816 -6.62 16.98 -6.04
C SER A 816 -8.11 16.90 -6.43
N THR A 817 -8.59 17.79 -7.30
CA THR A 817 -9.95 17.79 -7.89
C THR A 817 -10.17 16.75 -9.00
N LEU A 818 -9.10 16.17 -9.57
CA LEU A 818 -9.19 15.00 -10.44
C LEU A 818 -9.40 13.73 -9.61
N ILE A 819 -8.64 13.60 -8.52
CA ILE A 819 -8.61 12.42 -7.66
C ILE A 819 -9.83 12.36 -6.74
N ARG A 820 -10.18 13.47 -6.11
CA ARG A 820 -11.24 13.58 -5.10
C ARG A 820 -12.44 14.28 -5.72
N THR A 821 -13.39 13.51 -6.25
CA THR A 821 -14.53 14.05 -6.99
C THR A 821 -15.49 14.85 -6.08
N PRO A 822 -16.22 15.86 -6.58
CA PRO A 822 -17.18 16.62 -5.78
C PRO A 822 -18.34 15.78 -5.19
N LYS A 823 -18.67 14.63 -5.79
CA LYS A 823 -19.60 13.66 -5.18
C LYS A 823 -18.95 13.00 -3.95
N PHE A 824 -17.77 12.42 -4.14
CA PHE A 824 -17.03 11.74 -3.09
C PHE A 824 -16.76 12.65 -1.88
N VAL A 825 -16.21 13.86 -2.13
CA VAL A 825 -15.89 14.83 -1.08
C VAL A 825 -17.14 15.29 -0.31
N ARG A 826 -18.30 15.40 -0.97
CA ARG A 826 -19.55 15.71 -0.27
C ARG A 826 -19.99 14.57 0.65
N GLU A 827 -20.00 13.33 0.17
CA GLU A 827 -20.38 12.18 0.99
C GLU A 827 -19.43 11.95 2.19
N GLU A 828 -18.14 12.22 2.02
CA GLU A 828 -17.13 12.18 3.07
C GLU A 828 -17.32 13.32 4.09
N TRP A 829 -17.51 14.55 3.62
CA TRP A 829 -17.75 15.72 4.46
C TRP A 829 -19.02 15.58 5.29
N ASP A 830 -20.12 15.16 4.66
CA ASP A 830 -21.41 14.96 5.32
C ASP A 830 -21.34 13.82 6.34
N ARG A 831 -20.55 12.77 6.07
CA ARG A 831 -20.31 11.66 7.00
C ARG A 831 -19.55 12.10 8.25
N TYR A 832 -18.50 12.92 8.12
CA TYR A 832 -17.52 13.13 9.20
C TYR A 832 -17.38 14.58 9.72
N PHE A 833 -17.47 15.60 8.86
CA PHE A 833 -16.96 16.95 9.15
C PHE A 833 -18.02 18.06 9.13
N SER A 834 -19.18 17.81 8.50
CA SER A 834 -20.33 18.71 8.47
C SER A 834 -20.91 19.02 9.87
N ASN A 835 -21.83 19.99 9.93
CA ASN A 835 -22.55 20.39 11.15
C ASN A 835 -21.60 20.82 12.30
N GLY A 836 -20.55 21.59 11.96
CA GLY A 836 -19.57 22.13 12.92
C GLY A 836 -18.55 21.12 13.46
N ARG A 837 -18.58 19.84 13.02
CA ARG A 837 -17.64 18.83 13.52
C ARG A 837 -16.18 19.13 13.17
N VAL A 838 -15.93 19.72 11.99
CA VAL A 838 -14.60 20.25 11.62
C VAL A 838 -14.06 21.28 12.64
N ASP A 839 -14.93 22.00 13.34
CA ASP A 839 -14.50 23.05 14.28
C ASP A 839 -13.95 22.51 15.61
N SER A 840 -14.19 21.23 15.93
CA SER A 840 -13.53 20.53 17.03
C SER A 840 -12.15 19.97 16.68
N VAL A 841 -11.78 19.93 15.39
CA VAL A 841 -10.48 19.38 14.96
C VAL A 841 -9.33 20.30 15.38
N GLN A 842 -8.28 19.68 15.91
CA GLN A 842 -7.09 20.37 16.43
C GLN A 842 -5.87 20.20 15.50
N GLY A 843 -4.92 21.12 15.63
CA GLY A 843 -3.66 21.10 14.88
C GLY A 843 -3.84 21.24 13.36
N GLY A 844 -2.82 20.78 12.61
CA GLY A 844 -2.70 21.04 11.18
C GLY A 844 -3.81 20.48 10.31
N TRP A 845 -4.45 19.38 10.71
CA TRP A 845 -5.52 18.74 9.94
C TRP A 845 -6.71 19.65 9.68
N ARG A 846 -7.03 20.60 10.56
CA ARG A 846 -8.14 21.53 10.34
C ARG A 846 -7.93 22.33 9.05
N SER A 847 -6.72 22.79 8.76
CA SER A 847 -6.42 23.44 7.47
C SER A 847 -6.57 22.50 6.28
N ILE A 848 -6.12 21.24 6.40
CA ILE A 848 -6.25 20.23 5.33
C ILE A 848 -7.74 19.95 5.02
N LEU A 849 -8.57 19.81 6.06
CA LEU A 849 -10.01 19.62 5.93
C LEU A 849 -10.70 20.81 5.25
N TYR A 850 -10.40 22.05 5.66
CA TYR A 850 -10.95 23.24 4.99
C TYR A 850 -10.42 23.43 3.56
N ALA A 851 -9.19 23.00 3.25
CA ALA A 851 -8.68 23.01 1.88
C ALA A 851 -9.37 21.94 1.00
N ASN A 852 -9.69 20.76 1.55
CA ASN A 852 -10.51 19.74 0.88
C ASN A 852 -11.98 20.20 0.68
N LEU A 853 -12.56 20.90 1.66
CA LEU A 853 -13.91 21.49 1.57
C LEU A 853 -14.08 22.37 0.32
N ALA A 854 -13.02 23.07 -0.12
CA ALA A 854 -13.09 23.95 -1.28
C ALA A 854 -13.51 23.27 -2.60
N ILE A 855 -13.43 21.94 -2.68
CA ILE A 855 -13.90 21.14 -3.81
C ILE A 855 -15.45 21.13 -3.92
N ILE A 856 -16.16 21.36 -2.81
CA ILE A 856 -17.64 21.35 -2.73
C ILE A 856 -18.25 22.65 -2.22
N ASP A 857 -17.54 23.40 -1.38
CA ASP A 857 -17.87 24.74 -0.88
C ASP A 857 -16.60 25.60 -0.81
N PRO A 858 -16.20 26.25 -1.92
CA PRO A 858 -15.03 27.11 -1.97
C PRO A 858 -15.21 28.42 -1.17
N VAL A 859 -16.45 28.83 -0.87
CA VAL A 859 -16.74 30.08 -0.16
C VAL A 859 -16.54 29.91 1.34
N ALA A 860 -17.08 28.85 1.95
CA ALA A 860 -16.81 28.54 3.35
C ALA A 860 -15.32 28.25 3.60
N ALA A 861 -14.68 27.53 2.68
CA ALA A 861 -13.24 27.29 2.71
C ALA A 861 -12.42 28.59 2.61
N TYR A 862 -12.74 29.47 1.64
CA TYR A 862 -12.08 30.76 1.52
C TYR A 862 -12.26 31.61 2.78
N ASN A 863 -13.48 31.69 3.33
CA ASN A 863 -13.77 32.47 4.54
C ASN A 863 -12.98 32.00 5.77
N PHE A 864 -12.76 30.69 5.93
CA PHE A 864 -11.88 30.15 6.97
C PHE A 864 -10.45 30.69 6.82
N PHE A 865 -9.84 30.58 5.63
CA PHE A 865 -8.48 31.08 5.39
C PHE A 865 -8.37 32.61 5.32
N ALA A 866 -9.44 33.31 4.97
CA ALA A 866 -9.47 34.78 4.85
C ALA A 866 -9.71 35.51 6.18
N ASN A 867 -10.14 34.79 7.23
CA ASN A 867 -10.42 35.34 8.55
C ASN A 867 -9.25 36.19 9.09
N PRO A 868 -9.46 37.47 9.47
CA PRO A 868 -8.41 38.30 10.07
C PRO A 868 -7.77 37.67 11.32
N ASN A 869 -8.55 36.92 12.09
CA ASN A 869 -8.14 36.24 13.33
C ASN A 869 -7.73 34.77 13.10
N PHE A 870 -7.27 34.42 11.88
CA PHE A 870 -6.85 33.06 11.53
C PHE A 870 -5.73 32.54 12.45
N ASN A 871 -5.98 31.40 13.10
CA ASN A 871 -5.00 30.76 13.99
C ASN A 871 -3.97 29.96 13.17
N ALA A 872 -2.74 30.46 13.08
CA ALA A 872 -1.63 29.80 12.40
C ALA A 872 -1.30 28.39 12.95
N GLY A 873 -1.63 28.09 14.22
CA GLY A 873 -1.50 26.75 14.81
C GLY A 873 -2.47 25.70 14.27
N THR A 874 -3.34 26.08 13.32
CA THR A 874 -4.22 25.14 12.58
C THR A 874 -3.70 24.76 11.20
N LEU A 875 -2.54 25.30 10.78
CA LEU A 875 -1.83 24.90 9.55
C LEU A 875 -1.00 23.63 9.78
N ASP A 876 -1.00 22.73 8.80
CA ASP A 876 0.06 21.71 8.69
C ASP A 876 1.42 22.37 8.39
N GLY A 877 2.51 21.72 8.82
CA GLY A 877 3.88 22.16 8.57
C GLY A 877 4.24 22.27 7.09
N GLY A 878 3.65 21.44 6.22
CA GLY A 878 3.73 21.48 4.77
C GLY A 878 2.61 22.27 4.07
N ALA A 879 1.65 22.84 4.81
CA ALA A 879 0.62 23.72 4.27
C ALA A 879 1.02 25.20 4.30
N SER A 880 0.35 26.01 3.49
CA SER A 880 0.51 27.46 3.44
C SER A 880 -0.87 28.13 3.39
N ARG A 881 -1.03 29.21 4.16
CA ARG A 881 -2.23 30.05 4.08
C ARG A 881 -2.29 30.80 2.74
N THR A 882 -1.16 31.24 2.19
CA THR A 882 -1.10 31.84 0.84
C THR A 882 -1.62 30.88 -0.23
N TRP A 883 -1.14 29.63 -0.22
CA TRP A 883 -1.60 28.61 -1.18
C TRP A 883 -3.07 28.25 -0.96
N SER A 884 -3.51 28.07 0.28
CA SER A 884 -4.92 27.76 0.58
C SER A 884 -5.88 28.89 0.17
N LEU A 885 -5.50 30.16 0.33
CA LEU A 885 -6.26 31.30 -0.20
C LEU A 885 -6.36 31.25 -1.72
N ALA A 886 -5.24 31.01 -2.40
CA ALA A 886 -5.19 30.88 -3.87
C ALA A 886 -6.06 29.71 -4.37
N TRP A 887 -5.99 28.57 -3.69
CA TRP A 887 -6.76 27.36 -3.97
C TRP A 887 -8.26 27.61 -3.86
N CYS A 888 -8.74 28.14 -2.73
CA CYS A 888 -10.17 28.38 -2.52
C CYS A 888 -10.71 29.44 -3.47
N ALA A 889 -9.97 30.54 -3.71
CA ALA A 889 -10.37 31.57 -4.66
C ALA A 889 -10.35 31.06 -6.11
N GLY A 890 -9.35 30.24 -6.50
CA GLY A 890 -9.28 29.61 -7.81
C GLY A 890 -10.40 28.59 -8.06
N LEU A 891 -10.93 27.96 -7.00
CA LEU A 891 -12.16 27.18 -7.04
C LEU A 891 -13.44 28.03 -6.92
N GLY A 892 -13.33 29.36 -6.96
CA GLY A 892 -14.46 30.31 -7.02
C GLY A 892 -15.05 30.70 -5.66
N GLY A 893 -14.21 30.79 -4.63
CA GLY A 893 -14.60 31.21 -3.29
C GLY A 893 -14.63 32.72 -3.04
N ALA A 894 -14.14 33.55 -3.99
CA ALA A 894 -13.96 35.01 -3.87
C ALA A 894 -13.78 35.70 -5.23
#